data_AF-A0A9W4JGC2-F1
#
_entry.id   AF-A0A9W4JGC2-F1
#
_cell.length_a   1.000
_cell.length_b   1.000
_cell.length_c   1.000
_cell.angle_alpha   90.00
_cell.angle_beta   90.00
_cell.angle_gamma   90.00
#
_symmetry.space_group_name_H-M   'P 1'
#
loop_
_entity.id
_entity.type
_entity.pdbx_description
1 polymer ?
#
loop_
_entity_poly.entity_id
_entity_poly.type
_entity_poly.pdbx_seq_one_letter_code
_entity_poly.pdbx_strand_id
1 'polypeptide(L)'
;MWKFRSIRICSGAYVVKQAPMEQSSDLTQQEDSQAKMKERTMQWNQPSEQNSPLHLQMEETRLDPRNDPVRMDVSHPSPSQAEQESPQRNILNASEATNTYVPHQPLDIGESRISTPDTTHKSISPNTSSRGFPTFEHTLNSSTFPSPGPRWVQPSESLSHRSEKEEFQDIFSELMTGTEHEIAFLTRHYSEVIGPWLDLSDTEKFFTVYSPVRAINNTSVKYAIAALAAKHLARVKGITSPNGGIFTSPATTEVYPNATQVDWFLKAANYYYLAASDLNNLTSDGYTTVSSSAVLESPFETIHRWIRSPRNQTLLKPMSEDPDDVAVIRKMEEMLVTAAILTMYRLLDMPGDGWHMQLSSIRPLFDSILQIHNAASAPFSHGIRAAFWNFARQDYLGSYFTRSPTHLDPGNLALWRKAGIAINDKKEFHLSHAESPLLREDQTANGLIWLNTKVINFLARSKQIQIAQWTGSPPATSPENQIKSPGSSQPPYPDTETWLKLSFEFQTWFENLPETFRASVRVERPKDLSGSSEGGHLPFPEIFHSSTTCAAAMQHYHFGRVALLLNRPADVISAPSTAFDRLQGYREVTKEVEFRSREICGIALGRPRGGVRIFMVPLLVAVGQCLESTEEHQIIVDLLRGVEADLGWATGHAIQKLQTSWNQGV
;
A
#
# COMPACT_ATOMS: atom_id res chain seq x y z
N MET A 1 -20.84 24.55 -5.97
CA MET A 1 -20.45 25.34 -4.77
C MET A 1 -20.18 24.36 -3.64
N TRP A 2 -19.00 24.38 -3.01
CA TRP A 2 -18.68 23.51 -1.87
C TRP A 2 -18.71 24.32 -0.57
N LYS A 3 -19.56 23.92 0.38
CA LYS A 3 -19.52 24.38 1.78
C LYS A 3 -19.54 23.16 2.70
N PHE A 4 -18.38 22.51 2.85
CA PHE A 4 -18.18 21.59 3.96
C PHE A 4 -18.31 22.37 5.26
N ARG A 5 -19.28 22.01 6.11
CA ARG A 5 -19.22 22.35 7.54
C ARG A 5 -18.20 21.42 8.17
N SER A 6 -16.94 21.83 8.23
CA SER A 6 -15.97 21.21 9.12
C SER A 6 -16.50 21.35 10.55
N ILE A 7 -16.83 20.23 11.21
CA ILE A 7 -17.42 20.24 12.55
C ILE A 7 -16.30 20.63 13.52
N ARG A 8 -16.34 21.86 14.02
CA ARG A 8 -15.48 22.29 15.13
C ARG A 8 -15.76 21.38 16.32
N ILE A 9 -14.70 20.80 16.89
CA ILE A 9 -14.76 20.25 18.24
C ILE A 9 -15.00 21.44 19.18
N CYS A 10 -16.22 21.58 19.69
CA CYS A 10 -16.60 22.68 20.56
C CYS A 10 -16.01 22.50 21.96
N SER A 11 -14.78 22.97 22.16
CA SER A 11 -14.16 23.12 23.47
C SER A 11 -14.92 24.15 24.31
N GLY A 12 -15.78 23.69 25.22
CA GLY A 12 -16.61 24.50 26.11
C GLY A 12 -15.82 25.23 27.21
N ALA A 13 -15.01 26.21 26.83
CA ALA A 13 -14.26 27.04 27.76
C ALA A 13 -15.16 28.08 28.44
N TYR A 14 -15.75 27.71 29.59
CA TYR A 14 -16.55 28.62 30.42
C TYR A 14 -15.66 29.67 31.09
N VAL A 15 -15.57 30.86 30.47
CA VAL A 15 -15.05 32.06 31.14
C VAL A 15 -16.13 32.61 32.07
N VAL A 16 -15.95 32.41 33.38
CA VAL A 16 -16.83 32.99 34.40
C VAL A 16 -16.70 34.51 34.38
N LYS A 17 -17.78 35.21 34.03
CA LYS A 17 -17.97 36.63 34.32
C LYS A 17 -19.03 36.79 35.39
N GLN A 18 -18.73 37.62 36.40
CA GLN A 18 -19.63 37.92 37.50
C GLN A 18 -20.82 38.77 37.01
N ALA A 19 -21.99 38.54 37.60
CA ALA A 19 -23.20 39.32 37.35
C ALA A 19 -23.37 40.45 38.40
N PRO A 20 -23.95 41.60 38.02
CA PRO A 20 -24.63 42.51 38.94
C PRO A 20 -26.09 42.05 39.23
N MET A 21 -26.69 42.57 40.29
CA MET A 21 -28.10 42.37 40.65
C MET A 21 -28.99 43.48 40.08
N GLU A 22 -30.25 43.14 39.77
CA GLU A 22 -31.50 43.95 39.92
C GLU A 22 -32.65 43.01 39.53
N GLN A 23 -33.56 42.57 40.42
CA GLN A 23 -34.61 43.24 41.23
C GLN A 23 -36.00 43.34 40.56
N SER A 24 -37.01 42.91 41.34
CA SER A 24 -38.44 43.26 41.29
C SER A 24 -39.43 42.56 40.32
N SER A 25 -40.58 42.15 40.91
CA SER A 25 -41.97 42.17 40.38
C SER A 25 -42.35 41.36 39.10
N ASP A 26 -43.49 40.68 39.01
CA ASP A 26 -44.52 40.25 40.00
C ASP A 26 -45.53 39.27 39.31
N LEU A 27 -46.45 38.64 40.08
CA LEU A 27 -47.75 38.05 39.66
C LEU A 27 -47.76 36.89 38.62
N THR A 28 -48.76 35.99 38.50
CA THR A 28 -49.55 35.11 39.41
C THR A 28 -50.40 34.15 38.55
N GLN A 29 -50.91 33.04 39.12
CA GLN A 29 -51.91 32.09 38.55
C GLN A 29 -51.41 31.21 37.37
N GLN A 30 -51.56 29.86 37.28
CA GLN A 30 -52.37 28.78 37.90
C GLN A 30 -53.53 28.28 37.01
N GLU A 31 -53.71 26.95 36.98
CA GLU A 31 -54.81 26.14 36.38
C GLU A 31 -54.84 25.97 34.83
N ASP A 32 -55.39 24.89 34.24
CA ASP A 32 -55.37 23.44 34.58
C ASP A 32 -55.85 22.60 33.35
N SER A 33 -55.81 21.27 33.43
CA SER A 33 -56.74 20.29 32.83
C SER A 33 -56.68 19.89 31.33
N GLN A 34 -56.10 18.70 31.10
CA GLN A 34 -56.66 17.52 30.42
C GLN A 34 -57.14 17.51 28.93
N ALA A 35 -56.39 16.72 28.15
CA ALA A 35 -56.84 15.56 27.34
C ALA A 35 -57.89 15.67 26.19
N LYS A 36 -57.50 15.17 25.01
CA LYS A 36 -58.11 13.93 24.46
C LYS A 36 -57.28 13.23 23.36
N MET A 37 -57.42 11.91 23.33
CA MET A 37 -56.83 10.94 22.39
C MET A 37 -57.86 10.53 21.32
N LYS A 38 -57.42 10.17 20.11
CA LYS A 38 -58.26 9.43 19.15
C LYS A 38 -57.45 8.65 18.11
N GLU A 39 -57.57 7.34 18.14
CA GLU A 39 -57.05 6.42 17.12
C GLU A 39 -57.99 6.34 15.90
N ARG A 40 -57.50 5.78 14.79
CA ARG A 40 -58.33 5.17 13.76
C ARG A 40 -57.60 3.97 13.15
N THR A 41 -58.27 2.82 13.11
CA THR A 41 -57.75 1.54 12.62
C THR A 41 -58.82 0.85 11.79
N MET A 42 -58.41 0.23 10.67
CA MET A 42 -59.10 -0.71 9.76
C MET A 42 -58.87 -0.31 8.29
N GLN A 43 -58.93 -1.21 7.29
CA GLN A 43 -58.44 -2.59 7.15
C GLN A 43 -58.72 -3.02 5.69
N TRP A 44 -57.78 -3.72 5.06
CA TRP A 44 -57.96 -4.74 4.02
C TRP A 44 -59.15 -4.70 3.03
N ASN A 45 -58.84 -4.72 1.72
CA ASN A 45 -59.02 -5.94 0.91
C ASN A 45 -58.36 -5.88 -0.49
N GLN A 46 -58.17 -7.08 -1.06
CA GLN A 46 -57.65 -7.46 -2.39
C GLN A 46 -58.55 -8.62 -2.91
N PRO A 47 -58.32 -9.28 -4.06
CA PRO A 47 -57.70 -8.87 -5.34
C PRO A 47 -58.61 -9.24 -6.57
N SER A 48 -58.17 -8.99 -7.82
CA SER A 48 -58.53 -9.81 -9.01
C SER A 48 -57.57 -9.56 -10.19
N GLU A 49 -57.46 -10.51 -11.12
CA GLU A 49 -56.61 -10.48 -12.32
C GLU A 49 -57.45 -10.47 -13.62
N GLN A 50 -56.89 -10.00 -14.76
CA GLN A 50 -56.71 -10.78 -16.02
C GLN A 50 -56.48 -9.92 -17.31
N ASN A 51 -55.47 -10.33 -18.10
CA ASN A 51 -55.34 -10.34 -19.58
C ASN A 51 -55.71 -9.11 -20.48
N SER A 52 -54.68 -8.41 -20.99
CA SER A 52 -54.16 -8.41 -22.40
C SER A 52 -55.10 -8.63 -23.63
N PRO A 53 -54.72 -8.22 -24.90
CA PRO A 53 -53.72 -7.22 -25.39
C PRO A 53 -54.14 -6.40 -26.68
N LEU A 54 -53.17 -5.65 -27.29
CA LEU A 54 -52.97 -5.25 -28.73
C LEU A 54 -53.26 -3.81 -29.28
N HIS A 55 -52.39 -3.40 -30.23
CA HIS A 55 -52.48 -2.32 -31.27
C HIS A 55 -52.63 -0.84 -30.81
N LEU A 56 -52.21 0.23 -31.52
CA LEU A 56 -51.52 0.53 -32.81
C LEU A 56 -50.29 1.45 -32.50
N GLN A 57 -49.13 1.52 -33.20
CA GLN A 57 -48.73 1.65 -34.63
C GLN A 57 -48.54 3.11 -35.14
N MET A 58 -47.30 3.47 -35.53
CA MET A 58 -46.85 4.63 -36.37
C MET A 58 -47.05 6.05 -35.74
N GLU A 59 -46.29 7.11 -36.08
CA GLU A 59 -45.61 7.50 -37.34
C GLU A 59 -44.14 7.99 -37.20
N GLU A 60 -43.48 8.18 -38.36
CA GLU A 60 -42.14 8.78 -38.51
C GLU A 60 -42.19 10.31 -38.60
N THR A 61 -41.04 10.98 -38.37
CA THR A 61 -40.78 12.29 -39.01
C THR A 61 -39.28 12.46 -39.29
N ARG A 62 -38.89 12.49 -40.56
CA ARG A 62 -37.53 12.86 -41.02
C ARG A 62 -37.51 14.31 -41.47
N LEU A 63 -36.41 15.03 -41.23
CA LEU A 63 -35.97 16.16 -42.06
C LEU A 63 -34.43 16.18 -42.19
N ASP A 64 -33.95 16.96 -43.16
CA ASP A 64 -32.68 16.77 -43.89
C ASP A 64 -31.52 17.67 -43.37
N PRO A 65 -30.23 17.34 -43.59
CA PRO A 65 -29.07 18.10 -43.07
C PRO A 65 -28.41 19.03 -44.11
N ARG A 66 -27.67 20.07 -43.66
CA ARG A 66 -26.58 20.72 -44.45
C ARG A 66 -25.74 21.77 -43.68
N ASN A 67 -24.50 21.93 -44.17
CA ASN A 67 -23.56 23.09 -44.10
C ASN A 67 -22.93 23.51 -42.74
N ASP A 68 -21.67 23.08 -42.57
CA ASP A 68 -20.42 23.86 -42.45
C ASP A 68 -20.19 24.97 -41.38
N PRO A 69 -18.93 25.17 -40.92
CA PRO A 69 -18.62 25.87 -39.67
C PRO A 69 -18.28 27.36 -39.80
N VAL A 70 -18.50 28.10 -38.71
CA VAL A 70 -18.06 29.51 -38.55
C VAL A 70 -16.87 29.60 -37.60
N ARG A 71 -15.86 30.38 -38.03
CA ARG A 71 -14.63 30.73 -37.30
C ARG A 71 -14.88 31.97 -36.44
N MET A 72 -14.39 31.99 -35.19
CA MET A 72 -14.36 33.20 -34.35
C MET A 72 -12.97 33.44 -33.75
N ASP A 73 -12.43 34.62 -34.03
CA ASP A 73 -11.32 35.22 -33.29
C ASP A 73 -11.85 35.91 -32.02
N VAL A 74 -11.08 35.92 -30.93
CA VAL A 74 -11.33 36.76 -29.76
C VAL A 74 -10.02 37.37 -29.27
N SER A 75 -9.97 38.70 -29.23
CA SER A 75 -8.76 39.49 -28.96
C SER A 75 -8.44 39.68 -27.47
N HIS A 76 -7.16 39.82 -27.14
CA HIS A 76 -6.73 40.35 -25.85
C HIS A 76 -7.01 41.86 -25.70
N PRO A 77 -7.25 42.33 -24.47
CA PRO A 77 -6.92 43.69 -24.06
C PRO A 77 -5.81 43.70 -22.98
N SER A 78 -4.85 44.63 -23.12
CA SER A 78 -3.90 45.01 -22.07
C SER A 78 -4.21 46.43 -21.58
N PRO A 79 -4.01 46.75 -20.29
CA PRO A 79 -3.95 48.12 -19.79
C PRO A 79 -2.48 48.56 -19.57
N SER A 80 -2.20 49.86 -19.70
CA SER A 80 -0.85 50.43 -19.61
C SER A 80 -0.82 51.79 -18.91
N GLN A 81 0.00 51.90 -17.85
CA GLN A 81 0.60 53.15 -17.31
C GLN A 81 -0.41 54.23 -16.80
N ALA A 82 -0.08 55.17 -15.92
CA ALA A 82 1.22 55.66 -15.45
C ALA A 82 1.12 56.21 -14.00
N GLU A 83 2.27 56.23 -13.29
CA GLU A 83 2.82 57.39 -12.53
C GLU A 83 2.01 58.05 -11.35
N GLN A 84 2.61 58.76 -10.38
CA GLN A 84 3.99 59.26 -10.23
C GLN A 84 4.42 59.38 -8.74
N GLU A 85 5.57 60.02 -8.51
CA GLU A 85 6.15 60.56 -7.26
C GLU A 85 7.05 59.67 -6.37
N SER A 86 8.13 60.30 -5.93
CA SER A 86 9.20 59.88 -5.01
C SER A 86 9.90 61.17 -4.56
N PRO A 87 10.66 61.20 -3.44
CA PRO A 87 12.11 61.29 -3.65
C PRO A 87 13.03 60.74 -2.54
N GLN A 88 14.15 60.12 -2.96
CA GLN A 88 15.48 60.12 -2.31
C GLN A 88 15.61 59.35 -0.96
N ARG A 89 16.65 58.55 -0.68
CA ARG A 89 17.96 58.21 -1.31
C ARG A 89 18.43 56.82 -0.73
N ASN A 90 19.57 56.19 -1.01
CA ASN A 90 20.86 56.61 -1.56
C ASN A 90 21.69 55.45 -2.21
N ILE A 91 22.75 55.83 -2.92
CA ILE A 91 23.99 55.16 -3.42
C ILE A 91 24.57 54.02 -2.50
N LEU A 92 25.18 52.90 -2.96
CA LEU A 92 26.16 52.66 -4.06
C LEU A 92 26.09 51.27 -4.76
N ASN A 93 26.42 51.26 -6.08
CA ASN A 93 27.06 50.24 -6.96
C ASN A 93 26.57 48.75 -6.94
N ALA A 94 25.96 48.22 -8.02
CA ALA A 94 26.53 47.76 -9.32
C ALA A 94 27.24 46.38 -9.22
N SER A 95 26.87 45.29 -9.92
CA SER A 95 26.48 45.04 -11.35
C SER A 95 27.69 45.10 -12.31
N GLU A 96 27.84 44.29 -13.37
CA GLU A 96 26.88 43.56 -14.22
C GLU A 96 27.35 42.14 -14.66
N ALA A 97 26.59 41.46 -15.54
CA ALA A 97 26.99 40.26 -16.30
C ALA A 97 27.40 40.65 -17.74
N THR A 98 28.16 39.85 -18.51
CA THR A 98 27.62 38.80 -19.43
C THR A 98 28.75 38.09 -20.23
N ASN A 99 28.39 37.01 -20.96
CA ASN A 99 29.02 36.31 -22.11
C ASN A 99 30.34 36.90 -22.73
N THR A 100 31.25 36.13 -23.35
CA THR A 100 31.05 35.33 -24.60
C THR A 100 32.33 34.54 -25.02
N TYR A 101 32.18 33.34 -25.63
CA TYR A 101 33.05 32.58 -26.58
C TYR A 101 34.62 32.45 -26.44
N VAL A 102 35.11 31.18 -26.45
CA VAL A 102 36.00 30.48 -27.47
C VAL A 102 37.32 31.17 -27.95
N PRO A 103 38.45 30.46 -28.33
CA PRO A 103 38.77 29.01 -28.45
C PRO A 103 40.03 28.56 -27.63
N HIS A 104 40.61 27.37 -27.92
CA HIS A 104 42.08 27.23 -28.15
C HIS A 104 42.54 25.85 -28.70
N GLN A 105 43.62 25.88 -29.50
CA GLN A 105 44.50 24.81 -30.02
C GLN A 105 45.79 25.50 -30.57
N PRO A 106 46.90 24.81 -30.92
CA PRO A 106 47.60 23.69 -30.27
C PRO A 106 49.15 23.96 -30.16
N LEU A 107 49.96 22.89 -29.99
CA LEU A 107 51.44 22.77 -30.17
C LEU A 107 52.39 23.20 -29.03
N ASP A 108 53.66 22.75 -28.93
CA ASP A 108 54.30 21.42 -29.12
C ASP A 108 55.81 21.47 -28.70
N ILE A 109 56.48 20.29 -28.62
CA ILE A 109 57.94 20.02 -28.60
C ILE A 109 58.73 20.40 -27.32
N GLY A 110 59.53 19.50 -26.73
CA GLY A 110 59.68 18.07 -27.02
C GLY A 110 60.95 17.36 -26.48
N GLU A 111 61.04 16.08 -26.84
CA GLU A 111 62.22 15.18 -26.87
C GLU A 111 62.91 14.79 -25.52
N SER A 112 63.54 13.61 -25.37
CA SER A 112 64.07 12.70 -26.40
C SER A 112 64.08 11.19 -26.04
N ARG A 113 63.71 10.33 -27.02
CA ARG A 113 64.35 9.02 -27.40
C ARG A 113 64.37 7.85 -26.37
N ILE A 114 64.27 6.56 -26.74
CA ILE A 114 63.96 5.88 -28.02
C ILE A 114 63.52 4.43 -27.75
N SER A 115 62.70 3.81 -28.62
CA SER A 115 62.72 2.37 -29.03
C SER A 115 61.37 1.91 -29.63
N THR A 116 61.43 0.91 -30.51
CA THR A 116 60.34 0.22 -31.25
C THR A 116 60.89 -1.21 -31.60
N PRO A 117 60.16 -2.18 -32.24
CA PRO A 117 58.91 -2.06 -33.00
C PRO A 117 57.84 -3.19 -32.87
N ASP A 118 56.62 -2.87 -33.33
CA ASP A 118 55.68 -3.59 -34.21
C ASP A 118 55.55 -5.15 -34.18
N THR A 119 54.39 -5.78 -34.48
CA THR A 119 53.34 -5.38 -35.45
C THR A 119 51.94 -5.95 -35.14
N THR A 120 50.93 -5.44 -35.84
CA THR A 120 49.49 -5.80 -35.83
C THR A 120 49.11 -7.29 -35.88
N HIS A 121 47.94 -7.63 -35.33
CA HIS A 121 47.18 -8.84 -35.67
C HIS A 121 45.81 -8.54 -36.29
N LYS A 122 45.38 -9.37 -37.24
CA LYS A 122 44.02 -9.41 -37.83
C LYS A 122 43.32 -10.73 -37.49
N SER A 123 41.99 -10.70 -37.63
CA SER A 123 41.03 -11.79 -37.45
C SER A 123 41.37 -13.12 -38.13
N ILE A 124 41.24 -14.24 -37.40
CA ILE A 124 41.07 -15.61 -37.93
C ILE A 124 40.05 -16.34 -37.05
N SER A 125 39.15 -17.13 -37.66
CA SER A 125 38.21 -18.02 -36.97
C SER A 125 38.73 -19.47 -36.96
N PRO A 126 38.54 -20.25 -35.87
CA PRO A 126 38.72 -21.70 -35.87
C PRO A 126 37.39 -22.41 -36.21
N ASN A 127 37.45 -23.55 -36.91
CA ASN A 127 36.30 -24.44 -37.11
C ASN A 127 36.78 -25.90 -37.37
N THR A 128 35.89 -26.87 -37.15
CA THR A 128 36.11 -28.35 -37.17
C THR A 128 37.04 -28.86 -36.06
N SER A 129 36.92 -30.10 -35.58
CA SER A 129 36.20 -31.30 -36.05
C SER A 129 35.70 -32.13 -34.84
N SER A 130 34.80 -33.11 -34.89
CA SER A 130 33.92 -33.77 -35.90
C SER A 130 32.69 -34.35 -35.11
N ARG A 131 31.80 -35.26 -35.53
CA ARG A 131 31.66 -36.20 -36.68
C ARG A 131 30.20 -36.73 -36.72
N GLY A 132 29.65 -37.07 -37.89
CA GLY A 132 28.41 -37.89 -37.98
C GLY A 132 27.42 -37.48 -39.09
N PHE A 133 27.32 -38.33 -40.12
CA PHE A 133 26.33 -38.30 -41.22
C PHE A 133 25.32 -39.47 -41.01
N PRO A 134 24.14 -39.56 -41.67
CA PRO A 134 23.90 -39.13 -43.06
C PRO A 134 22.59 -38.40 -43.42
N THR A 135 22.59 -37.93 -44.66
CA THR A 135 21.63 -37.09 -45.39
C THR A 135 20.53 -37.90 -46.11
N PHE A 136 19.37 -37.26 -46.34
CA PHE A 136 18.60 -37.21 -47.60
C PHE A 136 17.87 -35.84 -47.56
N GLU A 137 17.99 -34.91 -48.52
CA GLU A 137 17.42 -34.89 -49.90
C GLU A 137 15.91 -35.18 -49.94
N HIS A 138 15.02 -34.44 -50.63
CA HIS A 138 15.09 -33.16 -51.37
C HIS A 138 13.62 -32.64 -51.54
N THR A 139 13.22 -31.44 -52.04
CA THR A 139 13.84 -30.38 -52.88
C THR A 139 13.17 -29.00 -52.56
N LEU A 140 13.44 -27.92 -53.32
CA LEU A 140 12.69 -26.64 -53.26
C LEU A 140 11.43 -26.64 -54.16
N ASN A 141 10.45 -25.78 -53.85
CA ASN A 141 9.85 -24.89 -54.86
C ASN A 141 9.12 -23.68 -54.24
N SER A 142 9.00 -22.60 -55.02
CA SER A 142 8.19 -21.40 -54.72
C SER A 142 6.80 -21.53 -55.40
N SER A 143 5.76 -20.73 -55.16
CA SER A 143 5.66 -19.30 -54.82
C SER A 143 4.19 -18.90 -54.49
N THR A 144 3.95 -17.61 -54.24
CA THR A 144 2.66 -16.89 -54.42
C THR A 144 1.67 -16.81 -53.22
N PHE A 145 1.39 -15.57 -52.80
CA PHE A 145 0.29 -15.10 -51.92
C PHE A 145 -0.96 -14.77 -52.79
N PRO A 146 -2.23 -14.72 -52.30
CA PRO A 146 -2.60 -14.02 -51.05
C PRO A 146 -3.78 -14.55 -50.19
N SER A 147 -3.88 -13.96 -49.00
CA SER A 147 -5.04 -13.90 -48.07
C SER A 147 -6.24 -13.12 -48.69
N PRO A 148 -7.49 -13.11 -48.12
CA PRO A 148 -7.82 -13.34 -46.70
C PRO A 148 -9.13 -14.12 -46.36
N GLY A 149 -9.30 -14.45 -45.07
CA GLY A 149 -10.62 -14.78 -44.49
C GLY A 149 -10.57 -15.66 -43.23
N PRO A 150 -10.68 -15.11 -42.00
CA PRO A 150 -10.73 -15.92 -40.77
C PRO A 150 -12.12 -16.51 -40.54
N ARG A 151 -12.35 -17.75 -40.95
CA ARG A 151 -13.47 -18.56 -40.44
C ARG A 151 -13.07 -19.19 -39.10
N TRP A 152 -13.71 -18.75 -38.03
CA TRP A 152 -13.63 -19.42 -36.73
C TRP A 152 -14.31 -20.78 -36.80
N VAL A 153 -13.51 -21.83 -36.90
CA VAL A 153 -13.93 -23.22 -36.68
C VAL A 153 -13.39 -23.63 -35.31
N GLN A 154 -14.29 -23.98 -34.37
CA GLN A 154 -13.88 -24.56 -33.10
C GLN A 154 -13.31 -25.96 -33.34
N PRO A 155 -12.12 -26.29 -32.82
CA PRO A 155 -11.71 -27.68 -32.66
C PRO A 155 -12.64 -28.33 -31.62
N SER A 156 -13.38 -29.35 -32.03
CA SER A 156 -14.11 -30.23 -31.12
C SER A 156 -13.15 -30.99 -30.21
N GLU A 157 -13.52 -31.22 -28.95
CA GLU A 157 -12.71 -31.97 -27.98
C GLU A 157 -12.31 -33.37 -28.51
N SER A 158 -11.02 -33.65 -28.53
CA SER A 158 -10.48 -34.98 -28.84
C SER A 158 -9.44 -35.40 -27.80
N LEU A 159 -9.89 -36.13 -26.78
CA LEU A 159 -9.05 -36.70 -25.73
C LEU A 159 -8.21 -37.89 -26.24
N SER A 160 -6.99 -37.64 -26.74
CA SER A 160 -5.92 -38.63 -26.80
C SER A 160 -4.55 -38.02 -27.14
N HIS A 161 -3.48 -38.59 -26.57
CA HIS A 161 -2.06 -38.35 -26.92
C HIS A 161 -1.52 -36.91 -26.73
N ARG A 162 -1.26 -36.56 -25.45
CA ARG A 162 -0.13 -35.69 -25.06
C ARG A 162 1.16 -36.26 -25.66
N SER A 163 2.08 -35.42 -26.10
CA SER A 163 3.34 -35.89 -26.70
C SER A 163 4.33 -36.35 -25.64
N GLU A 164 5.05 -37.46 -25.89
CA GLU A 164 6.16 -37.92 -25.03
C GLU A 164 7.22 -36.81 -24.84
N LYS A 165 7.36 -35.92 -25.84
CA LYS A 165 8.26 -34.76 -25.77
C LYS A 165 7.76 -33.68 -24.80
N GLU A 166 6.45 -33.46 -24.72
CA GLU A 166 5.84 -32.51 -23.77
C GLU A 166 5.99 -33.07 -22.36
N GLU A 167 5.60 -34.33 -22.15
CA GLU A 167 5.71 -35.01 -20.86
C GLU A 167 7.16 -35.10 -20.35
N PHE A 168 8.13 -35.33 -21.23
CA PHE A 168 9.55 -35.24 -20.90
C PHE A 168 9.98 -33.80 -20.55
N GLN A 169 9.48 -32.78 -21.25
CA GLN A 169 9.75 -31.38 -20.93
C GLN A 169 9.10 -30.93 -19.62
N ASP A 170 7.97 -31.50 -19.24
CA ASP A 170 7.30 -31.22 -17.97
C ASP A 170 8.09 -31.82 -16.80
N ILE A 171 8.48 -33.09 -16.89
CA ILE A 171 9.34 -33.76 -15.89
C ILE A 171 10.69 -33.04 -15.77
N PHE A 172 11.28 -32.61 -16.90
CA PHE A 172 12.55 -31.88 -16.88
C PHE A 172 12.40 -30.48 -16.27
N SER A 173 11.31 -29.77 -16.57
CA SER A 173 10.97 -28.48 -15.94
C SER A 173 10.71 -28.62 -14.45
N GLU A 174 10.03 -29.68 -14.00
CA GLU A 174 9.75 -29.95 -12.59
C GLU A 174 11.03 -30.22 -11.79
N LEU A 175 11.96 -30.99 -12.37
CA LEU A 175 13.22 -31.38 -11.72
C LEU A 175 14.29 -30.27 -11.73
N MET A 176 14.33 -29.43 -12.77
CA MET A 176 15.38 -28.42 -12.98
C MET A 176 15.06 -27.06 -12.35
N THR A 177 15.09 -26.99 -11.02
CA THR A 177 15.08 -25.69 -10.31
C THR A 177 16.29 -24.84 -10.73
N GLY A 178 16.08 -23.58 -11.11
CA GLY A 178 17.19 -22.63 -11.34
C GLY A 178 17.74 -22.53 -12.76
N THR A 179 17.00 -22.97 -13.79
CA THR A 179 17.39 -22.65 -15.18
C THR A 179 17.39 -21.14 -15.43
N GLU A 180 18.22 -20.67 -16.37
CA GLU A 180 18.30 -19.24 -16.73
C GLU A 180 16.93 -18.67 -17.15
N HIS A 181 16.19 -19.42 -17.96
CA HIS A 181 14.84 -19.08 -18.40
C HIS A 181 13.85 -18.98 -17.22
N GLU A 182 13.88 -19.92 -16.28
CA GLU A 182 13.02 -19.91 -15.10
C GLU A 182 13.29 -18.71 -14.20
N ILE A 183 14.57 -18.44 -13.90
CA ILE A 183 14.96 -17.28 -13.11
C ILE A 183 14.57 -15.98 -13.82
N ALA A 184 14.76 -15.89 -15.14
CA ALA A 184 14.36 -14.70 -15.91
C ALA A 184 12.84 -14.48 -15.93
N PHE A 185 12.04 -15.53 -16.12
CA PHE A 185 10.57 -15.47 -16.06
C PHE A 185 10.08 -15.08 -14.66
N LEU A 186 10.56 -15.75 -13.61
CA LEU A 186 10.15 -15.46 -12.23
C LEU A 186 10.59 -14.05 -11.78
N THR A 187 11.78 -13.60 -12.18
CA THR A 187 12.25 -12.23 -11.90
C THR A 187 11.38 -11.20 -12.61
N ARG A 188 11.00 -11.44 -13.87
CA ARG A 188 10.13 -10.53 -14.63
C ARG A 188 8.72 -10.48 -14.07
N HIS A 189 8.12 -11.63 -13.76
CA HIS A 189 6.81 -11.70 -13.08
C HIS A 189 6.83 -10.95 -11.75
N TYR A 190 7.88 -11.14 -10.94
CA TYR A 190 8.06 -10.36 -9.72
C TYR A 190 8.13 -8.85 -10.00
N SER A 191 8.97 -8.37 -10.93
CA SER A 191 9.09 -6.95 -11.24
C SER A 191 7.80 -6.31 -11.76
N GLU A 192 7.08 -6.99 -12.67
CA GLU A 192 5.89 -6.40 -13.29
C GLU A 192 4.64 -6.50 -12.41
N VAL A 193 4.51 -7.58 -11.63
CA VAL A 193 3.28 -7.86 -10.85
C VAL A 193 3.44 -7.56 -9.37
N ILE A 194 4.53 -8.00 -8.72
CA ILE A 194 4.64 -8.11 -7.25
C ILE A 194 5.45 -6.99 -6.60
N GLY A 195 6.60 -6.60 -7.18
CA GLY A 195 7.42 -5.46 -6.72
C GLY A 195 6.61 -4.18 -6.47
N PRO A 196 5.68 -3.80 -7.37
CA PRO A 196 4.78 -2.65 -7.19
C PRO A 196 3.82 -2.75 -5.99
N TRP A 197 3.76 -3.87 -5.28
CA TRP A 197 3.03 -4.01 -4.02
C TRP A 197 3.89 -3.63 -2.81
N LEU A 198 5.19 -3.92 -2.88
CA LEU A 198 6.13 -3.58 -1.82
C LEU A 198 6.49 -2.08 -1.86
N ASP A 199 6.61 -1.52 -3.07
CA ASP A 199 6.90 -0.10 -3.38
C ASP A 199 5.73 0.88 -3.14
N LEU A 200 4.73 0.51 -2.32
CA LEU A 200 3.70 1.47 -1.93
C LEU A 200 4.34 2.63 -1.17
N SER A 201 4.02 3.88 -1.55
CA SER A 201 4.70 5.07 -1.01
C SER A 201 6.23 5.10 -1.22
N ASP A 202 6.74 4.49 -2.30
CA ASP A 202 8.12 4.60 -2.78
C ASP A 202 8.16 4.91 -4.29
N THR A 203 8.31 6.19 -4.63
CA THR A 203 8.47 6.70 -6.00
C THR A 203 9.73 6.18 -6.70
N GLU A 204 10.80 5.94 -5.94
CA GLU A 204 12.09 5.43 -6.44
C GLU A 204 12.04 3.91 -6.69
N LYS A 205 11.02 3.22 -6.16
CA LYS A 205 10.62 1.83 -6.43
C LYS A 205 11.72 0.80 -6.22
N PHE A 206 12.21 0.68 -4.97
CA PHE A 206 13.31 -0.24 -4.66
C PHE A 206 13.02 -1.67 -5.10
N PHE A 207 11.83 -2.19 -4.80
CA PHE A 207 11.48 -3.60 -5.02
C PHE A 207 11.16 -3.92 -6.48
N THR A 208 10.62 -2.98 -7.25
CA THR A 208 10.37 -3.15 -8.71
C THR A 208 11.65 -3.03 -9.52
N VAL A 209 12.52 -2.07 -9.19
CA VAL A 209 13.65 -1.65 -10.04
C VAL A 209 15.01 -2.10 -9.51
N TYR A 210 15.28 -1.92 -8.21
CA TYR A 210 16.61 -2.13 -7.65
C TYR A 210 16.84 -3.56 -7.16
N SER A 211 15.88 -4.22 -6.49
CA SER A 211 16.07 -5.59 -6.01
C SER A 211 16.32 -6.63 -7.12
N PRO A 212 15.72 -6.55 -8.33
CA PRO A 212 16.08 -7.44 -9.45
C PRO A 212 17.52 -7.20 -9.95
N VAL A 213 17.99 -5.95 -9.92
CA VAL A 213 19.39 -5.62 -10.28
C VAL A 213 20.36 -6.14 -9.21
N ARG A 214 19.99 -6.09 -7.92
CA ARG A 214 20.78 -6.75 -6.86
C ARG A 214 20.80 -8.27 -7.03
N ALA A 215 19.67 -8.86 -7.40
CA ALA A 215 19.54 -10.30 -7.63
C ALA A 215 20.50 -10.85 -8.69
N ILE A 216 21.03 -10.04 -9.62
CA ILE A 216 22.05 -10.51 -10.58
C ILE A 216 23.24 -11.13 -9.82
N ASN A 217 23.74 -10.40 -8.81
CA ASN A 217 24.96 -10.71 -8.06
C ASN A 217 24.70 -11.29 -6.65
N ASN A 218 23.51 -11.11 -6.08
CA ASN A 218 23.15 -11.62 -4.76
C ASN A 218 22.21 -12.83 -4.85
N THR A 219 22.71 -14.00 -4.44
CA THR A 219 22.02 -15.30 -4.51
C THR A 219 20.78 -15.35 -3.61
N SER A 220 20.87 -14.89 -2.37
CA SER A 220 19.73 -14.83 -1.44
C SER A 220 18.58 -13.97 -1.97
N VAL A 221 18.87 -12.78 -2.52
CA VAL A 221 17.84 -11.91 -3.13
C VAL A 221 17.24 -12.58 -4.38
N LYS A 222 18.05 -13.21 -5.23
CA LYS A 222 17.61 -13.96 -6.42
C LYS A 222 16.61 -15.06 -6.09
N TYR A 223 16.93 -15.88 -5.09
CA TYR A 223 16.04 -16.96 -4.69
C TYR A 223 14.83 -16.46 -3.88
N ALA A 224 14.94 -15.37 -3.13
CA ALA A 224 13.76 -14.77 -2.47
C ALA A 224 12.75 -14.24 -3.51
N ILE A 225 13.23 -13.55 -4.55
CA ILE A 225 12.41 -13.11 -5.70
C ILE A 225 11.74 -14.31 -6.38
N ALA A 226 12.51 -15.35 -6.70
CA ALA A 226 11.99 -16.55 -7.34
C ALA A 226 10.95 -17.29 -6.48
N ALA A 227 11.17 -17.38 -5.16
CA ALA A 227 10.24 -17.98 -4.21
C ALA A 227 8.91 -17.24 -4.17
N LEU A 228 8.93 -15.90 -4.06
CA LEU A 228 7.72 -15.09 -4.00
C LEU A 228 6.94 -15.11 -5.32
N ALA A 229 7.64 -15.06 -6.45
CA ALA A 229 7.04 -15.18 -7.78
C ALA A 229 6.38 -16.55 -7.99
N ALA A 230 7.09 -17.64 -7.71
CA ALA A 230 6.56 -18.99 -7.80
C ALA A 230 5.36 -19.18 -6.86
N LYS A 231 5.43 -18.69 -5.62
CA LYS A 231 4.32 -18.77 -4.67
C LYS A 231 3.07 -18.04 -5.17
N HIS A 232 3.24 -16.84 -5.71
CA HIS A 232 2.13 -16.11 -6.32
C HIS A 232 1.50 -16.93 -7.45
N LEU A 233 2.32 -17.42 -8.39
CA LEU A 233 1.87 -18.25 -9.51
C LEU A 233 1.13 -19.50 -9.04
N ALA A 234 1.60 -20.18 -7.98
CA ALA A 234 0.90 -21.31 -7.39
C ALA A 234 -0.52 -20.95 -6.93
N ARG A 235 -0.65 -19.81 -6.24
CA ARG A 235 -1.94 -19.31 -5.72
C ARG A 235 -2.89 -18.86 -6.83
N VAL A 236 -2.37 -18.31 -7.94
CA VAL A 236 -3.16 -17.97 -9.15
C VAL A 236 -3.15 -19.05 -10.24
N LYS A 237 -2.80 -20.31 -9.91
CA LYS A 237 -2.84 -21.49 -10.80
C LYS A 237 -2.02 -21.36 -12.10
N GLY A 238 -0.90 -20.65 -12.04
CA GLY A 238 -0.02 -20.37 -13.18
C GLY A 238 -0.55 -19.32 -14.16
N ILE A 239 -1.71 -18.70 -13.88
CA ILE A 239 -2.33 -17.70 -14.75
C ILE A 239 -1.63 -16.35 -14.57
N THR A 240 -1.05 -15.82 -15.65
CA THR A 240 -0.56 -14.44 -15.73
C THR A 240 -1.44 -13.63 -16.66
N SER A 241 -1.62 -12.33 -16.37
CA SER A 241 -2.15 -11.40 -17.36
C SER A 241 -1.03 -11.06 -18.35
N PRO A 242 -1.23 -11.18 -19.67
CA PRO A 242 -0.24 -10.71 -20.64
C PRO A 242 -0.08 -9.18 -20.53
N ASN A 243 1.14 -8.72 -20.25
CA ASN A 243 1.50 -7.31 -20.26
C ASN A 243 2.01 -6.82 -21.64
N GLY A 244 2.07 -7.72 -22.62
CA GLY A 244 2.45 -7.43 -24.00
C GLY A 244 1.38 -6.70 -24.82
N GLY A 245 1.80 -6.05 -25.91
CA GLY A 245 0.88 -5.38 -26.84
C GLY A 245 0.10 -6.38 -27.71
N ILE A 246 -1.14 -6.01 -28.07
CA ILE A 246 -2.11 -6.83 -28.83
C ILE A 246 -1.54 -7.37 -30.17
N PHE A 247 -0.53 -6.72 -30.74
CA PHE A 247 0.02 -7.00 -32.07
C PHE A 247 1.41 -7.69 -32.05
N THR A 248 1.92 -8.08 -30.87
CA THR A 248 3.27 -8.65 -30.71
C THR A 248 3.21 -9.98 -29.98
N SER A 249 4.02 -10.96 -30.41
CA SER A 249 4.28 -12.16 -29.62
C SER A 249 4.96 -11.78 -28.28
N PRO A 250 4.54 -12.35 -27.14
CA PRO A 250 5.24 -12.16 -25.87
C PRO A 250 6.72 -12.54 -25.96
N ALA A 251 7.58 -11.87 -25.18
CA ALA A 251 8.99 -12.28 -25.09
C ALA A 251 9.13 -13.63 -24.34
N THR A 252 10.26 -14.31 -24.52
CA THR A 252 10.59 -15.56 -23.81
C THR A 252 10.58 -15.42 -22.28
N THR A 253 10.66 -14.20 -21.74
CA THR A 253 10.57 -13.90 -20.30
C THR A 253 9.15 -13.64 -19.79
N GLU A 254 8.13 -13.63 -20.66
CA GLU A 254 6.71 -13.46 -20.31
C GLU A 254 5.94 -14.80 -20.26
N VAL A 255 6.50 -15.85 -20.85
CA VAL A 255 5.84 -17.14 -21.04
C VAL A 255 6.69 -18.24 -20.40
N TYR A 256 6.07 -19.07 -19.57
CA TYR A 256 6.70 -20.29 -19.06
C TYR A 256 6.01 -21.52 -19.69
N PRO A 257 6.76 -22.48 -20.27
CA PRO A 257 6.20 -23.69 -20.88
C PRO A 257 5.28 -24.45 -19.90
N ASN A 258 4.07 -24.77 -20.34
CA ASN A 258 3.08 -25.53 -19.57
C ASN A 258 2.83 -25.01 -18.14
N ALA A 259 2.86 -23.67 -17.95
CA ALA A 259 2.75 -23.01 -16.64
C ALA A 259 1.57 -23.45 -15.75
N THR A 260 0.46 -23.97 -16.31
CA THR A 260 -0.68 -24.49 -15.54
C THR A 260 -0.50 -25.91 -15.01
N GLN A 261 0.58 -26.60 -15.40
CA GLN A 261 0.91 -27.99 -15.04
C GLN A 261 2.12 -28.08 -14.08
N VAL A 262 2.88 -26.99 -13.94
CA VAL A 262 4.05 -26.89 -13.05
C VAL A 262 3.61 -26.87 -11.58
N ASP A 263 4.23 -27.68 -10.73
CA ASP A 263 4.13 -27.51 -9.28
C ASP A 263 4.90 -26.27 -8.81
N TRP A 264 4.22 -25.12 -8.89
CA TRP A 264 4.72 -23.86 -8.39
C TRP A 264 4.85 -23.81 -6.86
N PHE A 265 4.14 -24.66 -6.09
CA PHE A 265 4.31 -24.74 -4.63
C PHE A 265 5.64 -25.43 -4.27
N LEU A 266 6.00 -26.50 -4.98
CA LEU A 266 7.30 -27.15 -4.84
C LEU A 266 8.44 -26.18 -5.20
N LYS A 267 8.32 -25.46 -6.33
CA LYS A 267 9.33 -24.45 -6.72
C LYS A 267 9.42 -23.29 -5.72
N ALA A 268 8.28 -22.80 -5.24
CA ALA A 268 8.22 -21.79 -4.18
C ALA A 268 8.96 -22.24 -2.92
N ALA A 269 8.72 -23.47 -2.46
CA ALA A 269 9.37 -24.04 -1.28
C ALA A 269 10.88 -24.25 -1.47
N ASN A 270 11.29 -24.77 -2.63
CA ASN A 270 12.71 -24.96 -2.97
C ASN A 270 13.47 -23.63 -2.97
N TYR A 271 12.94 -22.62 -3.66
CA TYR A 271 13.55 -21.29 -3.70
C TYR A 271 13.52 -20.60 -2.33
N TYR A 272 12.46 -20.77 -1.53
CA TYR A 272 12.42 -20.25 -0.17
C TYR A 272 13.52 -20.86 0.70
N TYR A 273 13.70 -22.18 0.63
CA TYR A 273 14.78 -22.90 1.34
C TYR A 273 16.16 -22.37 0.94
N LEU A 274 16.42 -22.24 -0.37
CA LEU A 274 17.70 -21.74 -0.89
C LEU A 274 17.97 -20.28 -0.44
N ALA A 275 16.95 -19.42 -0.49
CA ALA A 275 17.06 -18.02 -0.06
C ALA A 275 17.38 -17.89 1.45
N ALA A 276 16.64 -18.61 2.29
CA ALA A 276 16.83 -18.62 3.74
C ALA A 276 18.16 -19.26 4.15
N SER A 277 18.58 -20.33 3.47
CA SER A 277 19.90 -20.94 3.67
C SER A 277 21.02 -19.97 3.31
N ASP A 278 20.95 -19.29 2.16
CA ASP A 278 21.98 -18.35 1.74
C ASP A 278 22.05 -17.14 2.69
N LEU A 279 20.88 -16.63 3.14
CA LEU A 279 20.81 -15.55 4.12
C LEU A 279 21.49 -15.94 5.44
N ASN A 280 21.27 -17.15 5.95
CA ASN A 280 21.92 -17.62 7.18
C ASN A 280 23.43 -17.86 6.97
N ASN A 281 23.83 -18.48 5.85
CA ASN A 281 25.23 -18.71 5.48
C ASN A 281 26.02 -17.39 5.38
N LEU A 282 25.40 -16.31 4.91
CA LEU A 282 25.99 -14.96 4.87
C LEU A 282 26.26 -14.34 6.26
N THR A 283 25.82 -14.99 7.34
CA THR A 283 25.98 -14.55 8.74
C THR A 283 26.85 -15.46 9.62
N SER A 284 27.00 -16.73 9.24
CA SER A 284 27.90 -17.67 9.92
C SER A 284 29.36 -17.43 9.52
N ASP A 285 30.29 -17.57 10.47
CA ASP A 285 31.74 -17.51 10.22
C ASP A 285 32.25 -18.82 9.55
N GLY A 286 31.86 -19.04 8.29
CA GLY A 286 32.51 -19.92 7.31
C GLY A 286 32.43 -21.44 7.51
N TYR A 287 32.12 -21.93 8.72
CA TYR A 287 32.28 -23.35 9.09
C TYR A 287 31.00 -24.06 9.56
N THR A 288 29.83 -23.41 9.55
CA THR A 288 28.55 -24.08 9.84
C THR A 288 28.07 -24.88 8.63
N THR A 289 27.76 -26.16 8.82
CA THR A 289 27.03 -26.94 7.83
C THR A 289 25.64 -26.34 7.58
N VAL A 290 25.11 -26.50 6.36
CA VAL A 290 23.76 -26.03 6.00
C VAL A 290 22.73 -26.78 6.85
N SER A 291 22.13 -26.08 7.82
CA SER A 291 21.12 -26.65 8.69
C SER A 291 19.74 -26.67 8.04
N SER A 292 19.03 -27.78 8.15
CA SER A 292 17.60 -27.86 7.79
C SER A 292 16.72 -26.94 8.65
N SER A 293 17.20 -26.49 9.83
CA SER A 293 16.52 -25.48 10.64
C SER A 293 16.50 -24.08 10.03
N ALA A 294 17.29 -23.81 8.97
CA ALA A 294 17.45 -22.48 8.39
C ALA A 294 16.12 -21.81 7.96
N VAL A 295 15.13 -22.60 7.55
CA VAL A 295 13.78 -22.15 7.17
C VAL A 295 12.98 -21.58 8.35
N LEU A 296 13.23 -22.10 9.56
CA LEU A 296 12.51 -21.79 10.80
C LEU A 296 13.05 -20.53 11.49
N GLU A 297 14.30 -20.14 11.23
CA GLU A 297 14.86 -18.91 11.79
C GLU A 297 14.10 -17.66 11.28
N SER A 298 14.13 -16.61 12.09
CA SER A 298 13.60 -15.30 11.72
C SER A 298 14.65 -14.55 10.90
N PRO A 299 14.36 -14.14 9.64
CA PRO A 299 15.29 -13.37 8.82
C PRO A 299 15.81 -12.11 9.55
N PHE A 300 14.96 -11.52 10.41
CA PHE A 300 15.30 -10.36 11.23
C PHE A 300 16.35 -10.66 12.30
N GLU A 301 16.30 -11.85 12.92
CA GLU A 301 17.26 -12.29 13.93
C GLU A 301 18.60 -12.66 13.29
N THR A 302 18.56 -13.29 12.11
CA THR A 302 19.75 -13.53 11.30
C THR A 302 20.49 -12.22 10.96
N ILE A 303 19.76 -11.20 10.48
CA ILE A 303 20.35 -9.87 10.21
C ILE A 303 20.84 -9.22 11.50
N HIS A 304 20.06 -9.25 12.58
CA HIS A 304 20.42 -8.65 13.86
C HIS A 304 21.68 -9.26 14.47
N ARG A 305 21.83 -10.58 14.36
CA ARG A 305 23.01 -11.36 14.74
C ARG A 305 24.23 -10.95 13.91
N TRP A 306 24.08 -10.82 12.58
CA TRP A 306 25.15 -10.35 11.69
C TRP A 306 25.60 -8.92 12.04
N ILE A 307 24.65 -7.99 12.20
CA ILE A 307 24.93 -6.60 12.61
C ILE A 307 25.70 -6.55 13.93
N ARG A 308 25.35 -7.43 14.87
CA ARG A 308 26.01 -7.50 16.19
C ARG A 308 27.32 -8.29 16.21
N SER A 309 27.75 -8.94 15.13
CA SER A 309 29.06 -9.60 15.09
C SER A 309 30.19 -8.58 15.27
N PRO A 310 31.17 -8.80 16.18
CA PRO A 310 32.24 -7.84 16.46
C PRO A 310 33.02 -7.37 15.22
N ARG A 311 33.22 -8.26 14.25
CA ARG A 311 33.86 -7.97 12.95
C ARG A 311 33.12 -6.92 12.13
N ASN A 312 31.79 -6.93 12.20
CA ASN A 312 30.95 -5.99 11.45
C ASN A 312 30.79 -4.68 12.23
N GLN A 313 30.69 -4.72 13.57
CA GLN A 313 30.62 -3.51 14.41
C GLN A 313 31.82 -2.56 14.22
N THR A 314 32.99 -3.05 13.80
CA THR A 314 34.14 -2.20 13.42
C THR A 314 34.02 -1.58 12.03
N LEU A 315 33.35 -2.26 11.09
CA LEU A 315 33.10 -1.82 9.71
C LEU A 315 31.73 -1.09 9.53
N LEU A 316 31.03 -0.85 10.64
CA LEU A 316 29.73 -0.17 10.70
C LEU A 316 29.84 1.17 11.46
N LYS A 317 31.03 1.77 11.48
CA LYS A 317 31.29 3.08 12.11
C LYS A 317 31.42 4.14 11.01
N PRO A 318 30.36 4.89 10.68
CA PRO A 318 30.33 5.73 9.49
C PRO A 318 31.33 6.88 9.62
N MET A 319 32.46 6.82 8.91
CA MET A 319 33.47 7.88 9.00
C MET A 319 34.32 8.15 7.74
N SER A 320 33.98 7.63 6.57
CA SER A 320 34.26 8.35 5.31
C SER A 320 33.30 7.93 4.18
N GLU A 321 33.52 8.42 2.95
CA GLU A 321 32.94 7.84 1.72
C GLU A 321 33.70 6.56 1.32
N ASP A 322 33.97 5.68 2.28
CA ASP A 322 34.83 4.51 2.09
C ASP A 322 34.12 3.48 1.19
N PRO A 323 34.76 2.94 0.14
CA PRO A 323 34.25 1.81 -0.61
C PRO A 323 33.83 0.62 0.29
N ASP A 324 34.51 0.38 1.41
CA ASP A 324 34.16 -0.68 2.36
C ASP A 324 32.91 -0.33 3.19
N ASP A 325 32.77 0.90 3.70
CA ASP A 325 31.55 1.37 4.39
C ASP A 325 30.33 1.23 3.45
N VAL A 326 30.49 1.64 2.19
CA VAL A 326 29.44 1.53 1.14
C VAL A 326 29.12 0.07 0.80
N ALA A 327 30.11 -0.82 0.77
CA ALA A 327 29.90 -2.25 0.54
C ALA A 327 29.17 -2.94 1.70
N VAL A 328 29.43 -2.53 2.95
CA VAL A 328 28.77 -3.06 4.13
C VAL A 328 27.32 -2.59 4.25
N ILE A 329 27.04 -1.30 3.98
CA ILE A 329 25.66 -0.78 3.87
C ILE A 329 24.91 -1.50 2.75
N ARG A 330 25.55 -1.70 1.59
CA ARG A 330 24.99 -2.46 0.45
C ARG A 330 24.59 -3.89 0.83
N LYS A 331 25.44 -4.61 1.58
CA LYS A 331 25.09 -5.94 2.09
C LYS A 331 23.91 -5.88 3.06
N MET A 332 23.83 -4.86 3.93
CA MET A 332 22.68 -4.67 4.83
C MET A 332 21.36 -4.44 4.06
N GLU A 333 21.37 -3.62 3.00
CA GLU A 333 20.21 -3.44 2.11
C GLU A 333 19.74 -4.78 1.53
N GLU A 334 20.66 -5.56 0.94
CA GLU A 334 20.33 -6.81 0.26
C GLU A 334 19.78 -7.87 1.22
N MET A 335 20.28 -7.92 2.46
CA MET A 335 19.71 -8.79 3.49
C MET A 335 18.33 -8.31 3.97
N LEU A 336 18.12 -7.01 4.17
CA LEU A 336 16.80 -6.44 4.54
C LEU A 336 15.74 -6.65 3.46
N VAL A 337 16.14 -6.51 2.19
CA VAL A 337 15.29 -6.75 1.01
C VAL A 337 14.92 -8.23 0.90
N THR A 338 15.88 -9.13 1.14
CA THR A 338 15.62 -10.56 1.27
C THR A 338 14.60 -10.83 2.38
N ALA A 339 14.79 -10.26 3.57
CA ALA A 339 13.84 -10.42 4.68
C ALA A 339 12.44 -9.88 4.35
N ALA A 340 12.32 -8.75 3.64
CA ALA A 340 11.03 -8.21 3.20
C ALA A 340 10.30 -9.16 2.24
N ILE A 341 11.02 -9.69 1.24
CA ILE A 341 10.46 -10.62 0.25
C ILE A 341 10.09 -11.97 0.89
N LEU A 342 10.93 -12.51 1.79
CA LEU A 342 10.61 -13.75 2.54
C LEU A 342 9.46 -13.55 3.56
N THR A 343 9.33 -12.36 4.16
CA THR A 343 8.18 -12.03 5.01
C THR A 343 6.90 -11.96 4.17
N MET A 344 6.95 -11.28 3.02
CA MET A 344 5.84 -11.21 2.07
C MET A 344 5.41 -12.61 1.58
N TYR A 345 6.37 -13.50 1.32
CA TYR A 345 6.11 -14.92 1.02
C TYR A 345 5.35 -15.62 2.16
N ARG A 346 5.75 -15.41 3.42
CA ARG A 346 5.04 -16.01 4.57
C ARG A 346 3.63 -15.44 4.72
N LEU A 347 3.45 -14.13 4.56
CA LEU A 347 2.16 -13.45 4.75
C LEU A 347 1.08 -13.83 3.72
N LEU A 348 1.45 -14.22 2.49
CA LEU A 348 0.51 -14.61 1.42
C LEU A 348 -0.53 -15.67 1.82
N ASP A 349 -0.18 -16.60 2.70
CA ASP A 349 -1.08 -17.66 3.20
C ASP A 349 -1.53 -17.43 4.66
N MET A 350 -0.97 -16.43 5.34
CA MET A 350 -1.04 -16.34 6.79
C MET A 350 -2.31 -15.64 7.27
N PRO A 351 -3.08 -16.21 8.21
CA PRO A 351 -4.20 -15.51 8.80
C PRO A 351 -3.74 -14.25 9.56
N GLY A 352 -4.57 -13.23 9.54
CA GLY A 352 -4.22 -11.86 9.96
C GLY A 352 -3.70 -11.72 11.40
N ASP A 353 -4.10 -12.61 12.31
CA ASP A 353 -3.60 -12.68 13.68
C ASP A 353 -2.15 -13.21 13.77
N GLY A 354 -1.75 -14.09 12.85
CA GLY A 354 -0.36 -14.56 12.72
C GLY A 354 0.63 -13.53 12.18
N TRP A 355 0.15 -12.47 11.50
CA TRP A 355 1.03 -11.45 10.88
C TRP A 355 1.93 -10.76 11.91
N HIS A 356 1.38 -10.43 13.09
CA HIS A 356 2.13 -9.78 14.17
C HIS A 356 3.32 -10.61 14.64
N MET A 357 3.20 -11.94 14.63
CA MET A 357 4.27 -12.84 15.07
C MET A 357 5.44 -12.91 14.07
N GLN A 358 5.22 -12.70 12.78
CA GLN A 358 6.32 -12.71 11.80
C GLN A 358 7.29 -11.54 11.99
N LEU A 359 6.83 -10.45 12.60
CA LEU A 359 7.58 -9.22 12.78
C LEU A 359 8.18 -9.07 14.19
N SER A 360 8.12 -10.11 15.03
CA SER A 360 8.55 -10.10 16.45
C SER A 360 9.90 -9.43 16.73
N SER A 361 10.81 -9.53 15.76
CA SER A 361 12.23 -9.22 15.95
C SER A 361 12.68 -8.02 15.10
N ILE A 362 11.76 -7.29 14.46
CA ILE A 362 12.11 -6.06 13.70
C ILE A 362 12.55 -4.91 14.60
N ARG A 363 12.02 -4.80 15.83
CA ARG A 363 12.38 -3.74 16.78
C ARG A 363 13.87 -3.77 17.15
N PRO A 364 14.42 -4.84 17.75
CA PRO A 364 15.83 -4.87 18.15
C PRO A 364 16.78 -4.78 16.95
N LEU A 365 16.34 -5.23 15.77
CA LEU A 365 17.02 -5.02 14.48
C LEU A 365 17.14 -3.53 14.16
N PHE A 366 16.02 -2.81 14.02
CA PHE A 366 16.04 -1.39 13.66
C PHE A 366 16.63 -0.48 14.74
N ASP A 367 16.47 -0.81 16.03
CA ASP A 367 17.18 -0.14 17.12
C ASP A 367 18.71 -0.28 16.98
N SER A 368 19.20 -1.43 16.46
CA SER A 368 20.64 -1.65 16.21
C SER A 368 21.11 -0.96 14.92
N ILE A 369 20.30 -0.93 13.85
CA ILE A 369 20.58 -0.16 12.63
C ILE A 369 20.65 1.35 12.96
N LEU A 370 19.79 1.84 13.83
CA LEU A 370 19.79 3.24 14.28
C LEU A 370 21.05 3.59 15.10
N GLN A 371 21.52 2.69 15.97
CA GLN A 371 22.76 2.89 16.75
C GLN A 371 24.01 3.03 15.87
N ILE A 372 24.00 2.40 14.69
CA ILE A 372 25.04 2.50 13.67
C ILE A 372 24.96 3.85 12.92
N HIS A 373 23.75 4.29 12.58
CA HIS A 373 23.54 5.54 11.85
C HIS A 373 23.54 6.75 12.79
N ASN A 374 24.74 7.27 13.07
CA ASN A 374 24.99 8.43 13.94
C ASN A 374 23.93 9.54 13.76
N ALA A 375 23.47 10.11 14.88
CA ALA A 375 22.35 11.05 14.96
C ALA A 375 22.51 12.32 14.10
N ALA A 376 23.77 12.70 13.80
CA ALA A 376 24.09 13.87 12.97
C ALA A 376 24.11 13.61 11.45
N SER A 377 23.99 12.35 10.98
CA SER A 377 24.10 12.02 9.55
C SER A 377 22.76 12.08 8.80
N ALA A 378 22.83 11.90 7.48
CA ALA A 378 21.72 11.73 6.54
C ALA A 378 20.63 10.73 6.99
N PRO A 379 19.43 10.74 6.36
CA PRO A 379 18.48 9.64 6.44
C PRO A 379 19.11 8.30 6.01
N PHE A 380 18.43 7.21 6.35
CA PHE A 380 18.78 5.87 5.86
C PHE A 380 18.81 5.82 4.33
N SER A 381 19.62 4.91 3.77
CA SER A 381 19.67 4.67 2.32
C SER A 381 18.33 4.20 1.76
N HIS A 382 18.15 4.30 0.43
CA HIS A 382 16.89 3.94 -0.23
C HIS A 382 16.44 2.51 0.09
N GLY A 383 17.33 1.52 0.07
CA GLY A 383 16.98 0.13 0.40
C GLY A 383 16.54 -0.06 1.86
N ILE A 384 17.21 0.60 2.80
CA ILE A 384 16.82 0.55 4.22
C ILE A 384 15.47 1.27 4.42
N ARG A 385 15.22 2.40 3.75
CA ARG A 385 13.94 3.13 3.79
C ARG A 385 12.79 2.29 3.20
N ALA A 386 12.96 1.72 2.02
CA ALA A 386 11.95 0.92 1.35
C ALA A 386 11.57 -0.31 2.19
N ALA A 387 12.56 -1.02 2.74
CA ALA A 387 12.33 -2.13 3.67
C ALA A 387 11.62 -1.67 4.94
N PHE A 388 12.06 -0.58 5.58
CA PHE A 388 11.42 -0.02 6.77
C PHE A 388 9.92 0.29 6.55
N TRP A 389 9.57 0.99 5.47
CA TRP A 389 8.17 1.35 5.19
C TRP A 389 7.31 0.14 4.80
N ASN A 390 7.91 -0.89 4.20
CA ASN A 390 7.26 -2.17 3.97
C ASN A 390 6.88 -2.85 5.30
N PHE A 391 7.83 -2.98 6.23
CA PHE A 391 7.59 -3.56 7.55
C PHE A 391 6.63 -2.72 8.40
N ALA A 392 6.78 -1.38 8.39
CA ALA A 392 5.92 -0.48 9.16
C ALA A 392 4.44 -0.61 8.79
N ARG A 393 4.13 -0.83 7.50
CA ARG A 393 2.76 -1.12 7.05
C ARG A 393 2.25 -2.48 7.55
N GLN A 394 3.06 -3.53 7.44
CA GLN A 394 2.67 -4.87 7.91
C GLN A 394 2.51 -4.92 9.45
N ASP A 395 3.33 -4.19 10.19
CA ASP A 395 3.33 -4.11 11.66
C ASP A 395 2.00 -3.56 12.19
N TYR A 396 1.58 -2.35 11.78
CA TYR A 396 0.31 -1.81 12.28
C TYR A 396 -0.92 -2.61 11.82
N LEU A 397 -0.89 -3.20 10.62
CA LEU A 397 -1.98 -4.05 10.11
C LEU A 397 -2.08 -5.38 10.87
N GLY A 398 -0.95 -6.03 11.20
CA GLY A 398 -0.92 -7.25 12.01
C GLY A 398 -1.29 -6.98 13.48
N SER A 399 -0.78 -5.90 14.06
CA SER A 399 -1.14 -5.45 15.41
C SER A 399 -2.62 -5.10 15.56
N TYR A 400 -3.30 -4.64 14.50
CA TYR A 400 -4.74 -4.39 14.52
C TYR A 400 -5.55 -5.68 14.79
N PHE A 401 -5.26 -6.78 14.08
CA PHE A 401 -6.02 -8.04 14.23
C PHE A 401 -6.00 -8.59 15.66
N THR A 402 -4.85 -8.47 16.33
CA THR A 402 -4.66 -8.94 17.71
C THR A 402 -4.97 -7.87 18.77
N ARG A 403 -5.12 -6.60 18.37
CA ARG A 403 -5.06 -5.41 19.23
C ARG A 403 -3.83 -5.44 20.16
N SER A 404 -2.68 -5.77 19.59
CA SER A 404 -1.37 -5.74 20.26
C SER A 404 -0.64 -4.41 19.98
N PRO A 405 0.36 -4.02 20.78
CA PRO A 405 1.25 -2.93 20.39
C PRO A 405 1.97 -3.22 19.07
N THR A 406 2.36 -2.18 18.35
CA THR A 406 3.26 -2.30 17.18
C THR A 406 4.70 -2.57 17.66
N HIS A 407 5.47 -3.32 16.88
CA HIS A 407 6.88 -3.58 17.18
C HIS A 407 7.72 -2.31 17.00
N LEU A 408 7.46 -1.54 15.93
CA LEU A 408 8.02 -0.22 15.73
C LEU A 408 7.27 0.79 16.61
N ASP A 409 7.95 1.27 17.65
CA ASP A 409 7.42 2.29 18.54
C ASP A 409 7.33 3.67 17.83
N PRO A 410 6.14 4.31 17.74
CA PRO A 410 6.01 5.66 17.20
C PRO A 410 6.64 6.74 18.09
N GLY A 411 7.00 6.42 19.34
CA GLY A 411 7.74 7.27 20.27
C GLY A 411 9.22 7.48 19.91
N ASN A 412 9.88 6.51 19.24
CA ASN A 412 11.28 6.56 18.80
C ASN A 412 11.47 7.51 17.59
N LEU A 413 11.34 8.81 17.83
CA LEU A 413 11.39 9.85 16.78
C LEU A 413 12.65 9.78 15.91
N ALA A 414 13.78 9.35 16.47
CA ALA A 414 15.04 9.23 15.75
C ALA A 414 14.97 8.17 14.64
N LEU A 415 14.35 7.01 14.92
CA LEU A 415 14.13 5.95 13.93
C LEU A 415 13.27 6.44 12.76
N TRP A 416 12.13 7.07 13.07
CA TRP A 416 11.22 7.59 12.04
C TRP A 416 11.88 8.71 11.23
N ARG A 417 12.56 9.67 11.87
CA ARG A 417 13.32 10.73 11.15
C ARG A 417 14.35 10.13 10.18
N LYS A 418 15.10 9.11 10.60
CA LYS A 418 16.05 8.39 9.72
C LYS A 418 15.34 7.68 8.55
N ALA A 419 14.11 7.18 8.74
CA ALA A 419 13.30 6.62 7.65
C ALA A 419 12.75 7.67 6.64
N GLY A 420 13.00 8.97 6.87
CA GLY A 420 12.68 10.05 5.94
C GLY A 420 11.32 10.73 6.16
N ILE A 421 10.71 10.59 7.35
CA ILE A 421 9.47 11.28 7.72
C ILE A 421 9.76 12.52 8.59
N ALA A 422 9.17 13.65 8.20
CA ALA A 422 9.31 14.94 8.87
C ALA A 422 8.43 15.03 10.15
N ILE A 423 9.03 14.75 11.31
CA ILE A 423 8.40 14.88 12.64
C ILE A 423 9.19 15.86 13.50
N ASN A 424 8.53 16.88 14.06
CA ASN A 424 9.15 17.85 14.97
C ASN A 424 9.29 17.29 16.41
N ASP A 425 10.00 18.00 17.30
CA ASP A 425 10.24 17.51 18.68
C ASP A 425 8.99 17.51 19.58
N LYS A 426 7.89 18.13 19.16
CA LYS A 426 6.57 18.06 19.82
C LYS A 426 5.81 16.76 19.51
N LYS A 427 6.42 15.87 18.71
CA LYS A 427 5.82 14.64 18.16
C LYS A 427 4.66 14.93 17.20
N GLU A 428 4.82 15.96 16.37
CA GLU A 428 3.87 16.36 15.33
C GLU A 428 4.49 16.12 13.94
N PHE A 429 3.74 15.47 13.05
CA PHE A 429 4.08 15.33 11.63
C PHE A 429 3.81 16.65 10.89
N HIS A 430 4.69 17.04 9.97
CA HIS A 430 4.53 18.20 9.11
C HIS A 430 4.93 17.87 7.68
N LEU A 431 4.27 18.49 6.70
CA LEU A 431 4.58 18.26 5.28
C LEU A 431 5.67 19.23 4.81
N SER A 432 6.71 18.66 4.20
CA SER A 432 7.70 19.43 3.46
C SER A 432 7.08 19.98 2.18
N HIS A 433 7.18 21.30 1.98
CA HIS A 433 6.72 21.98 0.76
C HIS A 433 7.83 22.18 -0.29
N ALA A 434 9.08 21.82 0.04
CA ALA A 434 10.25 22.06 -0.81
C ALA A 434 10.64 20.86 -1.70
N GLU A 435 9.85 19.79 -1.68
CA GLU A 435 10.15 18.50 -2.32
C GLU A 435 9.37 18.29 -3.62
N SER A 436 9.87 17.41 -4.49
CA SER A 436 9.25 17.09 -5.78
C SER A 436 7.88 16.43 -5.59
N PRO A 437 6.87 16.76 -6.44
CA PRO A 437 5.55 16.10 -6.56
C PRO A 437 5.36 14.81 -5.75
N LEU A 438 5.87 13.74 -6.38
CA LEU A 438 5.72 12.35 -5.96
C LEU A 438 6.37 12.03 -4.60
N LEU A 439 7.50 12.66 -4.28
CA LEU A 439 8.13 12.52 -2.95
C LEU A 439 7.28 13.16 -1.84
N ARG A 440 6.56 14.26 -2.16
CA ARG A 440 5.56 14.84 -1.24
C ARG A 440 4.33 13.95 -1.09
N GLU A 441 3.88 13.27 -2.15
CA GLU A 441 2.87 12.21 -2.05
C GLU A 441 3.33 11.09 -1.09
N ASP A 442 4.55 10.60 -1.25
CA ASP A 442 5.12 9.54 -0.42
C ASP A 442 5.29 9.98 1.06
N GLN A 443 5.82 11.18 1.32
CA GLN A 443 5.85 11.74 2.68
C GLN A 443 4.47 11.82 3.30
N THR A 444 3.46 12.25 2.54
CA THR A 444 2.08 12.38 3.02
C THR A 444 1.50 11.02 3.40
N ALA A 445 1.68 10.01 2.57
CA ALA A 445 1.21 8.65 2.84
C ALA A 445 1.97 7.99 4.00
N ASN A 446 3.29 8.12 4.04
CA ASN A 446 4.13 7.56 5.11
C ASN A 446 3.89 8.26 6.47
N GLY A 447 3.58 9.56 6.45
CA GLY A 447 3.06 10.32 7.59
C GLY A 447 1.79 9.70 8.19
N LEU A 448 0.85 9.28 7.34
CA LEU A 448 -0.37 8.60 7.76
C LEU A 448 -0.10 7.20 8.34
N ILE A 449 0.85 6.44 7.79
CA ILE A 449 1.23 5.13 8.35
C ILE A 449 1.69 5.32 9.80
N TRP A 450 2.53 6.32 10.09
CA TRP A 450 2.95 6.66 11.45
C TRP A 450 1.78 7.09 12.36
N LEU A 451 0.81 7.86 11.85
CA LEU A 451 -0.40 8.20 12.60
C LEU A 451 -1.25 6.96 12.91
N ASN A 452 -1.39 6.02 11.97
CA ASN A 452 -2.09 4.75 12.20
C ASN A 452 -1.35 3.87 13.23
N THR A 453 -0.02 3.80 13.21
CA THR A 453 0.80 3.16 14.27
C THR A 453 0.48 3.72 15.66
N LYS A 454 0.30 5.05 15.79
CA LYS A 454 -0.12 5.69 17.06
C LYS A 454 -1.54 5.29 17.46
N VAL A 455 -2.49 5.20 16.51
CA VAL A 455 -3.86 4.73 16.77
C VAL A 455 -3.87 3.26 17.24
N ILE A 456 -3.14 2.36 16.60
CA ILE A 456 -3.10 0.95 16.99
C ILE A 456 -2.51 0.77 18.40
N ASN A 457 -1.48 1.54 18.77
CA ASN A 457 -0.96 1.53 20.14
C ASN A 457 -1.96 2.11 21.18
N PHE A 458 -2.76 3.10 20.81
CA PHE A 458 -3.89 3.55 21.63
C PHE A 458 -4.95 2.45 21.82
N LEU A 459 -5.29 1.68 20.76
CA LEU A 459 -6.19 0.52 20.88
C LEU A 459 -5.62 -0.59 21.78
N ALA A 460 -4.33 -0.89 21.64
CA ALA A 460 -3.64 -1.89 22.44
C ALA A 460 -3.61 -1.52 23.93
N ARG A 461 -3.29 -0.26 24.26
CA ARG A 461 -3.35 0.26 25.63
C ARG A 461 -4.77 0.23 26.18
N SER A 462 -5.78 0.55 25.36
CA SER A 462 -7.19 0.47 25.75
C SER A 462 -7.59 -0.95 26.16
N LYS A 463 -7.24 -1.95 25.34
CA LYS A 463 -7.45 -3.38 25.64
C LYS A 463 -6.71 -3.81 26.92
N GLN A 464 -5.46 -3.38 27.11
CA GLN A 464 -4.69 -3.71 28.32
C GLN A 464 -5.35 -3.16 29.59
N ILE A 465 -5.87 -1.93 29.56
CA ILE A 465 -6.58 -1.31 30.70
C ILE A 465 -7.89 -2.06 30.99
N GLN A 466 -8.67 -2.41 29.96
CA GLN A 466 -9.92 -3.18 30.11
C GLN A 466 -9.66 -4.56 30.73
N ILE A 467 -8.62 -5.28 30.28
CA ILE A 467 -8.24 -6.58 30.84
C ILE A 467 -7.78 -6.44 32.30
N ALA A 468 -6.95 -5.44 32.61
CA ALA A 468 -6.47 -5.18 33.97
C ALA A 468 -7.62 -4.90 34.96
N GLN A 469 -8.67 -4.20 34.51
CA GLN A 469 -9.88 -3.94 35.29
C GLN A 469 -10.69 -5.22 35.55
N TRP A 470 -10.81 -6.11 34.56
CA TRP A 470 -11.54 -7.37 34.71
C TRP A 470 -10.78 -8.43 35.55
N THR A 471 -9.44 -8.41 35.54
CA THR A 471 -8.61 -9.37 36.29
C THR A 471 -8.13 -8.86 37.66
N GLY A 472 -8.42 -7.60 38.00
CA GLY A 472 -7.94 -6.95 39.23
C GLY A 472 -6.41 -6.81 39.31
N SER A 473 -5.69 -7.11 38.22
CA SER A 473 -4.23 -7.11 38.16
C SER A 473 -3.72 -5.78 37.59
N PRO A 474 -2.63 -5.20 38.11
CA PRO A 474 -2.07 -3.97 37.56
C PRO A 474 -1.67 -4.18 36.08
N PRO A 475 -1.93 -3.22 35.18
CA PRO A 475 -1.54 -3.34 33.77
C PRO A 475 -0.02 -3.42 33.66
N ALA A 476 0.48 -4.31 32.80
CA ALA A 476 1.90 -4.56 32.62
C ALA A 476 2.65 -3.28 32.20
N THR A 477 3.41 -2.70 33.12
CA THR A 477 4.09 -1.42 32.92
C THR A 477 5.32 -1.56 32.02
N SER A 478 5.29 -0.89 30.86
CA SER A 478 6.50 -0.62 30.08
C SER A 478 7.50 0.23 30.89
N PRO A 479 8.83 0.03 30.75
CA PRO A 479 9.82 0.66 31.64
C PRO A 479 9.82 2.19 31.70
N GLU A 480 9.37 2.86 30.63
CA GLU A 480 9.52 4.31 30.44
C GLU A 480 8.67 5.19 31.39
N ASN A 481 7.69 4.62 32.09
CA ASN A 481 6.79 5.37 32.98
C ASN A 481 7.24 5.46 34.45
N GLN A 482 8.46 5.03 34.79
CA GLN A 482 8.94 5.01 36.20
C GLN A 482 9.21 6.38 36.84
N ILE A 483 8.99 7.51 36.14
CA ILE A 483 9.20 8.88 36.66
C ILE A 483 7.85 9.62 36.82
N LYS A 484 6.95 9.10 37.67
CA LYS A 484 5.82 9.85 38.23
C LYS A 484 5.61 9.52 39.71
N SER A 485 5.24 10.54 40.49
CA SER A 485 5.22 10.51 41.96
C SER A 485 4.19 9.54 42.57
N PRO A 486 4.45 8.98 43.77
CA PRO A 486 3.47 8.16 44.47
C PRO A 486 2.28 9.04 44.94
N GLY A 487 1.16 8.96 44.22
CA GLY A 487 -0.07 9.68 44.59
C GLY A 487 -1.10 9.85 43.48
N SER A 488 -0.72 9.80 42.20
CA SER A 488 -1.68 9.90 41.10
C SER A 488 -2.33 8.55 40.79
N SER A 489 -3.63 8.41 41.06
CA SER A 489 -4.47 7.36 40.48
C SER A 489 -4.46 7.50 38.95
N GLN A 490 -4.08 6.43 38.23
CA GLN A 490 -4.24 6.37 36.77
C GLN A 490 -5.76 6.38 36.46
N PRO A 491 -6.22 7.20 35.50
CA PRO A 491 -7.65 7.25 35.16
C PRO A 491 -8.13 5.95 34.49
N PRO A 492 -9.42 5.57 34.61
CA PRO A 492 -9.86 4.20 34.35
C PRO A 492 -10.27 3.92 32.90
N TYR A 493 -9.74 4.63 31.91
CA TYR A 493 -10.14 4.49 30.50
C TYR A 493 -8.97 4.90 29.57
N PRO A 494 -8.99 4.58 28.27
CA PRO A 494 -8.19 5.31 27.28
C PRO A 494 -8.25 6.81 27.52
N ASP A 495 -7.06 7.42 27.57
CA ASP A 495 -6.89 8.83 27.87
C ASP A 495 -7.53 9.72 26.79
N THR A 496 -8.48 10.56 27.24
CA THR A 496 -9.18 11.54 26.43
C THR A 496 -8.26 12.59 25.82
N GLU A 497 -7.17 12.96 26.49
CA GLU A 497 -6.16 13.87 25.91
C GLU A 497 -5.50 13.19 24.69
N THR A 498 -5.07 11.94 24.82
CA THR A 498 -4.53 11.13 23.71
C THR A 498 -5.55 10.95 22.57
N TRP A 499 -6.82 10.62 22.86
CA TRP A 499 -7.84 10.45 21.81
C TRP A 499 -8.15 11.75 21.07
N LEU A 500 -8.27 12.88 21.79
CA LEU A 500 -8.45 14.20 21.19
C LEU A 500 -7.22 14.61 20.37
N LYS A 501 -6.00 14.36 20.86
CA LYS A 501 -4.76 14.63 20.13
C LYS A 501 -4.69 13.83 18.83
N LEU A 502 -4.95 12.53 18.85
CA LEU A 502 -4.97 11.70 17.62
C LEU A 502 -6.05 12.19 16.64
N SER A 503 -7.23 12.55 17.14
CA SER A 503 -8.31 13.12 16.30
C SER A 503 -7.90 14.44 15.65
N PHE A 504 -7.18 15.30 16.36
CA PHE A 504 -6.65 16.56 15.84
C PHE A 504 -5.48 16.36 14.87
N GLU A 505 -4.59 15.40 15.12
CA GLU A 505 -3.50 15.03 14.20
C GLU A 505 -4.05 14.50 12.87
N PHE A 506 -5.07 13.63 12.90
CA PHE A 506 -5.78 13.17 11.70
C PHE A 506 -6.49 14.29 10.94
N GLN A 507 -7.09 15.25 11.66
CA GLN A 507 -7.70 16.43 11.04
C GLN A 507 -6.65 17.32 10.37
N THR A 508 -5.55 17.59 11.07
CA THR A 508 -4.42 18.40 10.56
C THR A 508 -3.78 17.76 9.33
N TRP A 509 -3.58 16.43 9.34
CA TRP A 509 -3.08 15.70 8.17
C TRP A 509 -4.01 15.87 6.96
N PHE A 510 -5.33 15.70 7.16
CA PHE A 510 -6.33 15.84 6.10
C PHE A 510 -6.44 17.26 5.53
N GLU A 511 -6.31 18.29 6.39
CA GLU A 511 -6.40 19.70 5.98
C GLU A 511 -5.17 20.20 5.20
N ASN A 512 -4.03 19.49 5.25
CA ASN A 512 -2.79 19.86 4.54
C ASN A 512 -2.49 19.00 3.30
N LEU A 513 -3.43 18.14 2.87
CA LEU A 513 -3.23 17.20 1.75
C LEU A 513 -2.89 17.91 0.42
N PRO A 514 -1.96 17.34 -0.38
CA PRO A 514 -1.82 17.68 -1.79
C PRO A 514 -3.10 17.36 -2.59
N GLU A 515 -3.41 18.12 -3.66
CA GLU A 515 -4.62 17.91 -4.46
C GLU A 515 -4.69 16.52 -5.13
N THR A 516 -3.53 15.89 -5.38
CA THR A 516 -3.38 14.51 -5.88
C THR A 516 -4.08 13.45 -5.03
N PHE A 517 -4.38 13.73 -3.75
CA PHE A 517 -5.14 12.84 -2.86
C PHE A 517 -6.65 12.82 -3.15
N ARG A 518 -7.15 13.76 -3.95
CA ARG A 518 -8.55 13.82 -4.37
C ARG A 518 -8.92 12.64 -5.27
N ALA A 519 -10.13 12.09 -5.09
CA ALA A 519 -10.67 11.10 -6.02
C ALA A 519 -10.81 11.71 -7.43
N SER A 520 -10.28 11.00 -8.42
CA SER A 520 -10.25 11.43 -9.83
C SER A 520 -11.58 11.16 -10.53
N VAL A 521 -12.26 10.07 -10.16
CA VAL A 521 -13.65 9.75 -10.56
C VAL A 521 -14.41 9.27 -9.33
N ARG A 522 -15.69 9.64 -9.23
CA ARG A 522 -16.60 9.19 -8.17
C ARG A 522 -18.01 9.00 -8.74
N VAL A 523 -18.62 7.86 -8.47
CA VAL A 523 -20.01 7.54 -8.81
C VAL A 523 -20.74 7.20 -7.52
N GLU A 524 -21.65 8.06 -7.06
CA GLU A 524 -22.31 7.88 -5.74
C GLU A 524 -23.28 6.68 -5.66
N ARG A 525 -23.80 6.27 -6.81
CA ARG A 525 -24.75 5.16 -6.99
C ARG A 525 -24.44 4.46 -8.31
N PRO A 526 -23.34 3.68 -8.42
CA PRO A 526 -23.07 2.90 -9.62
C PRO A 526 -24.23 1.93 -9.85
N LYS A 527 -24.50 1.58 -11.12
CA LYS A 527 -25.47 0.54 -11.43
C LYS A 527 -24.86 -0.81 -11.11
N ASP A 528 -25.65 -1.72 -10.54
CA ASP A 528 -25.27 -3.13 -10.59
C ASP A 528 -25.39 -3.61 -12.05
N LEU A 529 -24.31 -4.21 -12.56
CA LEU A 529 -24.23 -4.80 -13.90
C LEU A 529 -24.14 -6.34 -13.84
N SER A 530 -24.20 -6.92 -12.64
CA SER A 530 -24.16 -8.37 -12.41
C SER A 530 -25.57 -8.99 -12.33
N GLY A 531 -26.55 -8.26 -11.81
CA GLY A 531 -27.95 -8.67 -11.78
C GLY A 531 -28.66 -8.58 -13.14
N SER A 532 -29.59 -9.50 -13.38
CA SER A 532 -30.47 -9.52 -14.56
C SER A 532 -31.68 -8.58 -14.48
N SER A 533 -31.84 -7.84 -13.37
CA SER A 533 -32.94 -6.89 -13.15
C SER A 533 -32.54 -5.47 -13.56
N GLU A 534 -33.24 -4.89 -14.53
CA GLU A 534 -33.04 -3.51 -14.96
C GLU A 534 -33.37 -2.51 -13.83
N GLY A 535 -32.34 -2.03 -13.10
CA GLY A 535 -32.49 -0.95 -12.12
C GLY A 535 -31.69 -1.08 -10.82
N GLY A 536 -30.96 -2.17 -10.62
CA GLY A 536 -30.08 -2.34 -9.45
C GLY A 536 -29.02 -1.24 -9.34
N HIS A 537 -28.77 -0.78 -8.11
CA HIS A 537 -27.70 0.16 -7.77
C HIS A 537 -26.96 -0.38 -6.55
N LEU A 538 -25.63 -0.40 -6.58
CA LEU A 538 -24.86 -0.86 -5.42
C LEU A 538 -25.05 0.10 -4.23
N PRO A 539 -25.05 -0.40 -2.98
CA PRO A 539 -25.20 0.44 -1.80
C PRO A 539 -24.02 1.41 -1.63
N PHE A 540 -22.81 1.02 -2.05
CA PHE A 540 -21.59 1.81 -1.95
C PHE A 540 -21.32 2.69 -3.19
N PRO A 541 -20.64 3.83 -3.03
CA PRO A 541 -20.11 4.59 -4.17
C PRO A 541 -18.99 3.80 -4.87
N GLU A 542 -18.66 4.16 -6.10
CA GLU A 542 -17.41 3.77 -6.77
C GLU A 542 -16.43 4.96 -6.72
N ILE A 543 -15.20 4.74 -6.27
CA ILE A 543 -14.20 5.81 -6.04
C ILE A 543 -12.86 5.40 -6.66
N PHE A 544 -12.43 6.12 -7.71
CA PHE A 544 -11.16 5.88 -8.39
C PHE A 544 -10.19 7.05 -8.18
N HIS A 545 -8.93 6.73 -7.86
CA HIS A 545 -7.81 7.67 -7.78
C HIS A 545 -6.74 7.29 -8.82
N SER A 546 -6.17 8.28 -9.50
CA SER A 546 -5.09 8.10 -10.48
C SER A 546 -3.76 7.60 -9.88
N SER A 547 -3.53 7.81 -8.58
CA SER A 547 -2.30 7.41 -7.87
C SER A 547 -2.56 6.29 -6.86
N THR A 548 -1.76 5.22 -6.95
CA THR A 548 -1.78 4.07 -6.02
C THR A 548 -1.51 4.51 -4.57
N THR A 549 -0.51 5.35 -4.36
CA THR A 549 -0.10 5.87 -3.04
C THR A 549 -1.24 6.68 -2.41
N CYS A 550 -1.89 7.55 -3.20
CA CYS A 550 -3.02 8.35 -2.75
C CYS A 550 -4.25 7.49 -2.44
N ALA A 551 -4.57 6.49 -3.28
CA ALA A 551 -5.68 5.56 -3.06
C ALA A 551 -5.55 4.80 -1.72
N ALA A 552 -4.38 4.19 -1.48
CA ALA A 552 -4.11 3.47 -0.24
C ALA A 552 -4.14 4.40 0.97
N ALA A 553 -3.50 5.57 0.89
CA ALA A 553 -3.49 6.53 1.98
C ALA A 553 -4.92 7.01 2.32
N MET A 554 -5.78 7.32 1.34
CA MET A 554 -7.16 7.68 1.63
C MET A 554 -7.95 6.55 2.29
N GLN A 555 -7.78 5.30 1.84
CA GLN A 555 -8.41 4.13 2.46
C GLN A 555 -7.91 3.91 3.91
N HIS A 556 -6.60 4.03 4.14
CA HIS A 556 -5.98 3.93 5.47
C HIS A 556 -6.33 5.11 6.40
N TYR A 557 -6.68 6.29 5.85
CA TYR A 557 -7.14 7.45 6.62
C TYR A 557 -8.57 7.23 7.12
N HIS A 558 -9.46 6.76 6.25
CA HIS A 558 -10.82 6.39 6.64
C HIS A 558 -10.81 5.26 7.68
N PHE A 559 -9.90 4.29 7.56
CA PHE A 559 -9.72 3.24 8.56
C PHE A 559 -9.26 3.78 9.92
N GLY A 560 -8.23 4.63 9.96
CA GLY A 560 -7.79 5.27 11.21
C GLY A 560 -8.88 6.12 11.87
N ARG A 561 -9.73 6.78 11.07
CA ARG A 561 -10.94 7.47 11.56
C ARG A 561 -11.95 6.49 12.16
N VAL A 562 -12.31 5.40 11.49
CA VAL A 562 -13.20 4.35 12.04
C VAL A 562 -12.65 3.79 13.36
N ALA A 563 -11.35 3.45 13.39
CA ALA A 563 -10.68 2.94 14.59
C ALA A 563 -10.76 3.90 15.78
N LEU A 564 -10.57 5.21 15.56
CA LEU A 564 -10.73 6.24 16.61
C LEU A 564 -12.19 6.41 17.04
N LEU A 565 -13.14 6.40 16.10
CA LEU A 565 -14.58 6.59 16.38
C LEU A 565 -15.16 5.46 17.23
N LEU A 566 -14.85 4.21 16.89
CA LEU A 566 -15.27 3.01 17.62
C LEU A 566 -14.63 2.87 19.01
N ASN A 567 -13.64 3.70 19.33
CA ASN A 567 -12.92 3.69 20.62
C ASN A 567 -12.90 5.09 21.26
N ARG A 568 -13.97 5.87 21.03
CA ARG A 568 -14.21 7.18 21.67
C ARG A 568 -14.37 7.03 23.19
N PRO A 569 -13.61 7.77 24.02
CA PRO A 569 -13.70 7.68 25.48
C PRO A 569 -15.10 8.00 26.04
N ALA A 570 -15.47 7.27 27.09
CA ALA A 570 -16.83 7.32 27.65
C ALA A 570 -17.15 8.66 28.32
N ASP A 571 -16.16 9.35 28.88
CA ASP A 571 -16.23 10.69 29.48
C ASP A 571 -16.44 11.80 28.44
N VAL A 572 -15.94 11.64 27.21
CA VAL A 572 -16.23 12.56 26.08
C VAL A 572 -17.71 12.51 25.68
N ILE A 573 -18.41 11.43 26.05
CA ILE A 573 -19.87 11.27 25.88
C ILE A 573 -20.61 11.57 27.19
N SER A 574 -20.00 11.30 28.35
CA SER A 574 -20.63 11.37 29.69
C SER A 574 -20.32 12.64 30.48
N ALA A 575 -19.60 13.60 29.88
CA ALA A 575 -19.50 14.97 30.39
C ALA A 575 -20.91 15.55 30.68
N PRO A 576 -21.06 16.53 31.61
CA PRO A 576 -22.37 17.04 32.05
C PRO A 576 -23.26 17.47 30.88
N SER A 577 -24.25 16.62 30.56
CA SER A 577 -25.03 16.65 29.32
C SER A 577 -26.40 16.01 29.53
N THR A 578 -27.37 16.37 28.70
CA THR A 578 -28.69 15.73 28.70
C THR A 578 -28.62 14.33 28.09
N ALA A 579 -29.63 13.49 28.35
CA ALA A 579 -29.76 12.20 27.66
C ALA A 579 -29.93 12.37 26.13
N PHE A 580 -30.47 13.51 25.68
CA PHE A 580 -30.61 13.84 24.27
C PHE A 580 -29.26 14.14 23.60
N ASP A 581 -28.38 14.89 24.27
CA ASP A 581 -27.03 15.19 23.76
C ASP A 581 -26.21 13.91 23.58
N ARG A 582 -26.34 12.95 24.50
CA ARG A 582 -25.68 11.63 24.39
C ARG A 582 -26.24 10.82 23.23
N LEU A 583 -27.56 10.75 23.08
CA LEU A 583 -28.21 10.09 21.94
C LEU A 583 -27.78 10.71 20.60
N GLN A 584 -27.67 12.03 20.54
CA GLN A 584 -27.17 12.75 19.37
C GLN A 584 -25.69 12.43 19.10
N GLY A 585 -24.84 12.41 20.13
CA GLY A 585 -23.44 12.04 20.02
C GLY A 585 -23.21 10.61 19.52
N TYR A 586 -24.05 9.64 19.93
CA TYR A 586 -24.02 8.29 19.36
C TYR A 586 -24.42 8.28 17.89
N ARG A 587 -25.53 8.96 17.52
CA ARG A 587 -25.98 9.08 16.12
C ARG A 587 -24.95 9.72 15.19
N GLU A 588 -24.17 10.68 15.70
CA GLU A 588 -23.07 11.31 14.95
C GLU A 588 -21.90 10.35 14.74
N VAL A 589 -21.54 9.55 15.76
CA VAL A 589 -20.52 8.50 15.62
C VAL A 589 -20.97 7.43 14.62
N THR A 590 -22.21 6.94 14.69
CA THR A 590 -22.74 5.96 13.74
C THR A 590 -22.68 6.47 12.30
N LYS A 591 -23.16 7.70 12.03
CA LYS A 591 -23.16 8.29 10.68
C LYS A 591 -21.76 8.53 10.12
N GLU A 592 -20.81 8.96 10.93
CA GLU A 592 -19.42 9.11 10.49
C GLU A 592 -18.78 7.72 10.24
N VAL A 593 -19.02 6.71 11.09
CA VAL A 593 -18.53 5.33 10.86
C VAL A 593 -19.12 4.75 9.57
N GLU A 594 -20.44 4.89 9.36
CA GLU A 594 -21.14 4.51 8.12
C GLU A 594 -20.47 5.19 6.92
N PHE A 595 -20.33 6.52 6.94
CA PHE A 595 -19.68 7.28 5.87
C PHE A 595 -18.25 6.80 5.59
N ARG A 596 -17.39 6.63 6.61
CA ARG A 596 -16.02 6.15 6.42
C ARG A 596 -15.95 4.71 5.91
N SER A 597 -16.86 3.83 6.34
CA SER A 597 -16.99 2.48 5.79
C SER A 597 -17.35 2.51 4.30
N ARG A 598 -18.32 3.35 3.91
CA ARG A 598 -18.71 3.54 2.50
C ARG A 598 -17.55 4.05 1.63
N GLU A 599 -16.71 4.95 2.14
CA GLU A 599 -15.51 5.40 1.41
C GLU A 599 -14.45 4.28 1.27
N ILE A 600 -14.24 3.45 2.30
CA ILE A 600 -13.32 2.30 2.24
C ILE A 600 -13.78 1.28 1.19
N CYS A 601 -15.08 0.94 1.20
CA CYS A 601 -15.69 0.06 0.21
C CYS A 601 -15.66 0.67 -1.19
N GLY A 602 -15.88 1.98 -1.33
CA GLY A 602 -15.89 2.62 -2.64
C GLY A 602 -14.51 2.73 -3.29
N ILE A 603 -13.46 2.95 -2.49
CA ILE A 603 -12.07 2.84 -2.97
C ILE A 603 -11.75 1.40 -3.38
N ALA A 604 -12.33 0.38 -2.72
CA ALA A 604 -12.17 -1.02 -3.11
C ALA A 604 -12.88 -1.34 -4.44
N LEU A 605 -14.11 -0.86 -4.62
CA LEU A 605 -14.92 -1.02 -5.84
C LEU A 605 -14.32 -0.30 -7.05
N GLY A 606 -13.58 0.80 -6.85
CA GLY A 606 -12.79 1.47 -7.90
C GLY A 606 -11.58 0.66 -8.43
N ARG A 607 -11.47 -0.64 -8.07
CA ARG A 607 -10.45 -1.61 -8.50
C ARG A 607 -9.00 -1.05 -8.54
N PRO A 608 -8.46 -0.57 -7.40
CA PRO A 608 -7.11 -0.02 -7.34
C PRO A 608 -6.05 -1.11 -7.61
N ARG A 609 -4.80 -0.71 -7.89
CA ARG A 609 -3.71 -1.65 -8.19
C ARG A 609 -3.42 -2.60 -7.02
N GLY A 610 -2.82 -3.76 -7.33
CA GLY A 610 -2.58 -4.86 -6.38
C GLY A 610 -2.00 -4.44 -5.03
N GLY A 611 -1.04 -3.50 -5.02
CA GLY A 611 -0.43 -2.96 -3.79
C GLY A 611 -1.41 -2.30 -2.81
N VAL A 612 -2.52 -1.72 -3.27
CA VAL A 612 -3.60 -1.25 -2.38
C VAL A 612 -4.44 -2.44 -1.91
N ARG A 613 -4.75 -3.34 -2.84
CA ARG A 613 -5.68 -4.45 -2.66
C ARG A 613 -5.22 -5.48 -1.62
N ILE A 614 -3.93 -5.78 -1.54
CA ILE A 614 -3.38 -6.65 -0.48
C ILE A 614 -3.53 -6.03 0.92
N PHE A 615 -3.29 -4.73 1.07
CA PHE A 615 -3.29 -4.06 2.36
C PHE A 615 -4.69 -3.62 2.80
N MET A 616 -5.72 -3.75 1.95
CA MET A 616 -7.11 -3.50 2.36
C MET A 616 -7.82 -4.70 3.01
N VAL A 617 -7.26 -5.92 2.97
CA VAL A 617 -7.89 -7.09 3.62
C VAL A 617 -8.23 -6.84 5.11
N PRO A 618 -7.34 -6.25 5.93
CA PRO A 618 -7.66 -5.93 7.33
C PRO A 618 -8.69 -4.80 7.47
N LEU A 619 -8.75 -3.89 6.49
CA LEU A 619 -9.69 -2.77 6.44
C LEU A 619 -11.11 -3.25 6.07
N LEU A 620 -11.22 -4.16 5.10
CA LEU A 620 -12.48 -4.82 4.73
C LEU A 620 -13.04 -5.67 5.89
N VAL A 621 -12.17 -6.33 6.66
CA VAL A 621 -12.59 -6.98 7.93
C VAL A 621 -13.09 -5.95 8.95
N ALA A 622 -12.39 -4.82 9.10
CA ALA A 622 -12.78 -3.78 10.05
C ALA A 622 -14.16 -3.18 9.75
N VAL A 623 -14.42 -2.80 8.48
CA VAL A 623 -15.71 -2.22 8.08
C VAL A 623 -16.80 -3.29 7.95
N GLY A 624 -16.46 -4.53 7.57
CA GLY A 624 -17.41 -5.64 7.54
C GLY A 624 -18.04 -5.93 8.89
N GLN A 625 -17.33 -5.67 10.01
CA GLN A 625 -17.89 -5.74 11.37
C GLN A 625 -18.77 -4.53 11.76
N CYS A 626 -18.90 -3.52 10.88
CA CYS A 626 -19.70 -2.31 11.09
C CYS A 626 -20.88 -2.16 10.12
N LEU A 627 -21.08 -3.13 9.22
CA LEU A 627 -22.13 -3.13 8.21
C LEU A 627 -23.25 -4.10 8.62
N GLU A 628 -24.50 -3.76 8.30
CA GLU A 628 -25.69 -4.50 8.74
C GLU A 628 -26.44 -5.19 7.59
N SER A 629 -26.36 -4.66 6.35
CA SER A 629 -27.09 -5.22 5.21
C SER A 629 -26.40 -6.47 4.64
N THR A 630 -27.19 -7.51 4.35
CA THR A 630 -26.73 -8.73 3.66
C THR A 630 -26.15 -8.44 2.26
N GLU A 631 -26.63 -7.39 1.58
CA GLU A 631 -26.07 -6.92 0.31
C GLU A 631 -24.65 -6.35 0.50
N GLU A 632 -24.46 -5.52 1.52
CA GLU A 632 -23.16 -4.96 1.87
C GLU A 632 -22.18 -6.05 2.33
N HIS A 633 -22.65 -7.02 3.12
CA HIS A 633 -21.90 -8.22 3.52
C HIS A 633 -21.42 -9.00 2.30
N GLN A 634 -22.30 -9.24 1.32
CA GLN A 634 -21.95 -9.99 0.12
C GLN A 634 -20.89 -9.25 -0.73
N ILE A 635 -21.00 -7.93 -0.86
CA ILE A 635 -19.99 -7.10 -1.55
C ILE A 635 -18.63 -7.17 -0.84
N ILE A 636 -18.57 -7.12 0.50
CA ILE A 636 -17.32 -7.31 1.25
C ILE A 636 -16.72 -8.69 0.97
N VAL A 637 -17.54 -9.74 0.95
CA VAL A 637 -17.09 -11.12 0.67
C VAL A 637 -16.55 -11.25 -0.76
N ASP A 638 -17.18 -10.62 -1.75
CA ASP A 638 -16.73 -10.70 -3.16
C ASP A 638 -15.52 -9.81 -3.44
N LEU A 639 -15.37 -8.68 -2.75
CA LEU A 639 -14.12 -7.90 -2.75
C LEU A 639 -12.95 -8.72 -2.18
N LEU A 640 -13.17 -9.45 -1.09
CA LEU A 640 -12.17 -10.36 -0.50
C LEU A 640 -11.84 -11.53 -1.44
N ARG A 641 -12.84 -12.23 -1.96
CA ARG A 641 -12.67 -13.30 -2.98
C ARG A 641 -11.88 -12.80 -4.20
N GLY A 642 -12.18 -11.59 -4.67
CA GLY A 642 -11.46 -10.97 -5.78
C GLY A 642 -10.01 -10.66 -5.46
N VAL A 643 -9.67 -10.28 -4.21
CA VAL A 643 -8.27 -10.14 -3.77
C VAL A 643 -7.54 -11.49 -3.80
N GLU A 644 -8.18 -12.57 -3.36
CA GLU A 644 -7.58 -13.91 -3.39
C GLU A 644 -7.43 -14.47 -4.81
N ALA A 645 -8.43 -14.26 -5.67
CA ALA A 645 -8.40 -14.73 -7.06
C ALA A 645 -7.41 -13.95 -7.94
N ASP A 646 -7.38 -12.61 -7.82
CA ASP A 646 -6.55 -11.76 -8.71
C ASP A 646 -5.08 -11.67 -8.26
N LEU A 647 -4.78 -11.89 -6.97
CA LEU A 647 -3.47 -11.59 -6.36
C LEU A 647 -2.91 -12.75 -5.50
N GLY A 648 -3.60 -13.89 -5.45
CA GLY A 648 -3.21 -15.06 -4.67
C GLY A 648 -3.25 -14.90 -3.15
N TRP A 649 -3.61 -13.73 -2.63
CA TRP A 649 -3.55 -13.42 -1.20
C TRP A 649 -4.67 -14.11 -0.42
N ALA A 650 -4.36 -14.88 0.63
CA ALA A 650 -5.37 -15.60 1.38
C ALA A 650 -6.39 -14.67 2.08
N THR A 651 -7.69 -14.93 1.86
CA THR A 651 -8.80 -14.17 2.44
C THR A 651 -9.89 -15.06 3.05
N GLY A 652 -9.89 -16.38 2.81
CA GLY A 652 -10.86 -17.31 3.40
C GLY A 652 -11.03 -17.16 4.92
N HIS A 653 -9.94 -16.91 5.66
CA HIS A 653 -9.98 -16.65 7.11
C HIS A 653 -10.72 -15.35 7.47
N ALA A 654 -10.64 -14.33 6.62
CA ALA A 654 -11.31 -13.04 6.80
C ALA A 654 -12.81 -13.17 6.54
N ILE A 655 -13.18 -13.88 5.47
CA ILE A 655 -14.56 -14.22 5.12
C ILE A 655 -15.21 -15.03 6.25
N GLN A 656 -14.54 -16.10 6.73
CA GLN A 656 -15.05 -16.93 7.83
C GLN A 656 -15.23 -16.12 9.12
N LYS A 657 -14.28 -15.24 9.46
CA LYS A 657 -14.37 -14.36 10.64
C LYS A 657 -15.56 -13.41 10.56
N LEU A 658 -15.80 -12.80 9.39
CA LEU A 658 -16.94 -11.93 9.16
C LEU A 658 -18.27 -12.68 9.25
N GLN A 659 -18.40 -13.81 8.55
CA GLN A 659 -19.60 -14.66 8.60
C GLN A 659 -19.92 -15.13 10.02
N THR A 660 -18.89 -15.49 10.81
CA THR A 660 -19.06 -15.84 12.22
C THR A 660 -19.55 -14.64 13.05
N SER A 661 -19.06 -13.43 12.77
CA SER A 661 -19.48 -12.20 13.43
C SER A 661 -20.93 -11.83 13.11
N TRP A 662 -21.36 -11.98 11.84
CA TRP A 662 -22.73 -11.67 11.41
C TRP A 662 -23.74 -12.68 11.96
N ASN A 663 -23.39 -13.98 11.99
CA ASN A 663 -24.22 -15.03 12.58
C ASN A 663 -24.36 -14.94 14.12
N GLN A 664 -23.56 -14.10 14.79
CA GLN A 664 -23.65 -13.82 16.23
C GLN A 664 -24.46 -12.54 16.55
N GLY A 665 -24.91 -11.80 15.54
CA GLY A 665 -25.69 -10.57 15.68
C GLY A 665 -27.20 -10.73 15.50
N VAL A 666 -27.72 -11.96 15.58
CA VAL A 666 -29.13 -12.35 15.32
C VAL A 666 -29.75 -12.95 16.58
#